data_AF-A0A3D4G1L1-F1
#
_entry.id   AF-A0A3D4G1L1-F1
#
_cell.length_a   1.000
_cell.length_b   1.000
_cell.length_c   1.000
_cell.angle_alpha   90.00
_cell.angle_beta   90.00
_cell.angle_gamma   90.00
#
_symmetry.space_group_name_H-M   'P 1'
#
loop_
_entity.id
_entity.type
_entity.pdbx_description
1 polymer ?
#
loop_
_entity_poly.entity_id
_entity_poly.type
_entity_poly.pdbx_seq_one_letter_code
_entity_poly.pdbx_strand_id
1 'polypeptide(L)'
;MTERKSEHHRTRGRHLLRVAVLLLSFTAAAATVGDTLNETPLDESVRQLRAQLRTVVESYGRRSARYGVFALSLETGDTLYDKGARDLLAPASNLKLLTTAAALQYLGPDFRSQTFLLADGPIDKGCLKGDLVLYGTGDPGFSGRFMGVDLLEALADSLQDAGVYVVEGDVVGDGTFFSGPLLGEGWDPDDLNDAFAAPSSSLSFDENVVTLRVVPSVRGKRPTIHTIPDGANLPIEVTALTGGRGGRVRVSREDPSQSISVYGSLSPTGRDVWRRITVFDPPRFTASVFRSVLEKRGIHVTGDVRTIADVASSPVTARSLWAPALDTKRKGPRIIAAHQSPPLLEYLKIVNKKSHNLFADLTLKTIGRMVTGEGSFAAGSEVVRRFLADEVKTDTVGVIIHDGSGLSELSRVSPAVFVDVIKHMAQTSLWNLYWETLPEAGNPRELRRMYRTPAAGNLRAKTGTIKNVSSLSGMVRSANGERILFSILANDVSSTGGAKRIEDRIGIRLASFERPFTISAPGIAIPPTPLPAPVTVSTHTVRPGENLTVIARRYGITLGALTAANPRLSPRRLMPGTELLLPSAALVDVQTHRVRAGENFSVIARTYGVSLNGLITANPNLDPRRLQIGQRVRIPAGAG
;
A
#
# COMPACT_ATOMS: atom_id res chain seq x y z
N MET A 1 39.41 72.91 5.18
CA MET A 1 38.25 72.77 4.28
C MET A 1 37.00 72.84 5.15
N THR A 2 36.35 74.01 5.17
CA THR A 2 34.92 74.29 5.47
C THR A 2 34.16 73.22 6.28
N GLU A 3 33.84 73.39 7.57
CA GLU A 3 33.03 74.43 8.24
C GLU A 3 31.55 74.46 7.83
N ARG A 4 30.66 74.21 8.82
CA ARG A 4 29.34 74.84 9.14
C ARG A 4 28.13 73.91 9.21
N LYS A 5 27.18 74.05 10.14
CA LYS A 5 26.98 74.76 11.45
C LYS A 5 25.59 74.26 11.91
N SER A 6 25.40 73.73 13.12
CA SER A 6 24.91 74.43 14.33
C SER A 6 23.67 75.32 14.13
N GLU A 7 22.56 75.01 14.82
CA GLU A 7 21.96 75.78 15.94
C GLU A 7 21.38 77.17 15.57
N HIS A 8 20.20 77.63 15.99
CA HIS A 8 19.63 77.89 17.33
C HIS A 8 18.29 78.66 17.05
N HIS A 9 17.21 78.70 17.84
CA HIS A 9 17.03 79.26 19.18
C HIS A 9 15.56 78.93 19.60
N ARG A 10 15.23 78.36 20.77
CA ARG A 10 15.25 78.86 22.17
C ARG A 10 14.25 79.99 22.48
N THR A 11 13.26 79.70 23.32
CA THR A 11 12.89 80.43 24.56
C THR A 11 11.76 79.68 25.28
N ARG A 12 12.04 79.05 26.43
CA ARG A 12 11.83 79.51 27.83
C ARG A 12 10.42 79.25 28.38
N GLY A 13 10.36 78.45 29.45
CA GLY A 13 9.54 78.79 30.62
C GLY A 13 8.59 77.72 31.16
N ARG A 14 9.04 77.07 32.26
CA ARG A 14 8.25 76.63 33.43
C ARG A 14 7.13 75.60 33.22
N HIS A 15 7.26 74.42 33.84
CA HIS A 15 6.67 74.11 35.16
C HIS A 15 6.88 72.62 35.49
N LEU A 16 7.39 72.37 36.69
CA LEU A 16 7.37 71.09 37.39
C LEU A 16 5.92 70.63 37.57
N LEU A 17 5.62 69.32 37.45
CA LEU A 17 4.78 68.65 38.44
C LEU A 17 4.94 67.13 38.38
N ARG A 18 5.29 66.56 39.54
CA ARG A 18 5.07 65.17 39.93
C ARG A 18 3.56 64.92 39.99
N VAL A 19 3.09 63.75 39.56
CA VAL A 19 1.79 63.22 40.01
C VAL A 19 1.98 61.77 40.45
N ALA A 20 1.87 61.59 41.76
CA ALA A 20 1.60 60.34 42.42
C ALA A 20 0.07 60.21 42.60
N VAL A 21 -0.41 58.97 42.43
CA VAL A 21 -1.55 58.31 43.09
C VAL A 21 -2.84 59.11 43.30
N LEU A 22 -3.92 58.67 42.63
CA LEU A 22 -5.26 58.72 43.21
C LEU A 22 -5.95 57.36 43.02
N LEU A 23 -6.23 56.73 44.17
CA LEU A 23 -7.15 55.60 44.33
C LEU A 23 -8.57 56.04 44.00
N LEU A 24 -9.23 55.34 43.07
CA LEU A 24 -10.68 55.38 42.91
C LEU A 24 -11.19 53.95 42.93
N SER A 25 -11.64 53.57 44.12
CA SER A 25 -12.48 52.42 44.42
C SER A 25 -13.82 52.54 43.70
N PHE A 26 -14.04 51.71 42.68
CA PHE A 26 -15.37 51.41 42.15
C PHE A 26 -15.71 49.97 42.53
N THR A 27 -16.56 49.83 43.55
CA THR A 27 -17.23 48.56 43.88
C THR A 27 -18.29 48.29 42.83
N ALA A 28 -17.93 47.58 41.77
CA ALA A 28 -18.90 46.89 40.93
C ALA A 28 -19.10 45.48 41.49
N ALA A 29 -20.29 45.22 42.01
CA ALA A 29 -20.75 43.88 42.33
C ALA A 29 -20.88 43.10 41.01
N ALA A 30 -19.81 42.43 40.59
CA ALA A 30 -19.87 41.42 39.55
C ALA A 30 -20.56 40.19 40.15
N ALA A 31 -21.86 40.05 39.89
CA ALA A 31 -22.52 38.76 40.01
C ALA A 31 -21.76 37.78 39.10
N THR A 32 -21.09 36.82 39.73
CA THR A 32 -20.44 35.69 39.08
C THR A 32 -21.52 34.83 38.42
N VAL A 33 -21.84 35.10 37.16
CA VAL A 33 -22.42 34.08 36.28
C VAL A 33 -21.23 33.25 35.83
N GLY A 34 -20.88 32.26 36.64
CA GLY A 34 -20.00 31.20 36.19
C GLY A 34 -20.74 30.44 35.10
N ASP A 35 -20.25 30.53 33.87
CA ASP A 35 -20.53 29.54 32.82
C ASP A 35 -19.92 28.21 33.30
N THR A 36 -20.65 27.54 34.18
CA THR A 36 -20.51 26.11 34.38
C THR A 36 -21.13 25.49 33.13
N LEU A 37 -20.30 25.27 32.11
CA LEU A 37 -20.59 24.23 31.13
C LEU A 37 -20.82 22.97 31.97
N ASN A 38 -22.08 22.55 32.08
CA ASN A 38 -22.45 21.27 32.68
C ASN A 38 -21.79 20.18 31.84
N GLU A 39 -20.52 19.85 32.14
CA GLU A 39 -19.94 18.58 31.75
C GLU A 39 -20.85 17.52 32.39
N THR A 40 -21.61 16.82 31.53
CA THR A 40 -22.42 15.70 31.98
C THR A 40 -21.49 14.77 32.75
N PRO A 41 -21.80 14.41 34.02
CA PRO A 41 -20.92 13.55 34.80
C PRO A 41 -20.57 12.31 34.01
N LEU A 42 -19.28 12.03 33.87
CA LEU A 42 -18.80 10.82 33.19
C LEU A 42 -19.55 9.59 33.69
N ASP A 43 -20.02 8.75 32.76
CA ASP A 43 -20.65 7.48 33.10
C ASP A 43 -19.75 6.66 34.05
N GLU A 44 -20.31 6.10 35.13
CA GLU A 44 -19.54 5.34 36.13
C GLU A 44 -18.78 4.16 35.51
N SER A 45 -19.37 3.51 34.51
CA SER A 45 -18.74 2.43 33.76
C SER A 45 -17.49 2.93 33.02
N VAL A 46 -17.56 4.14 32.43
CA VAL A 46 -16.39 4.78 31.79
C VAL A 46 -15.33 5.16 32.82
N ARG A 47 -15.73 5.67 34.00
CA ARG A 47 -14.78 5.93 35.10
C ARG A 47 -14.04 4.65 35.53
N GLN A 48 -14.76 3.54 35.69
CA GLN A 48 -14.17 2.25 36.04
C GLN A 48 -13.25 1.73 34.93
N LEU A 49 -13.67 1.79 33.67
CA LEU A 49 -12.81 1.40 32.54
C LEU A 49 -11.50 2.21 32.55
N ARG A 50 -11.59 3.54 32.72
CA ARG A 50 -10.39 4.40 32.78
C ARG A 50 -9.46 4.01 33.92
N ALA A 51 -10.00 3.71 35.09
CA ALA A 51 -9.20 3.26 36.23
C ALA A 51 -8.50 1.93 35.93
N GLN A 52 -9.21 0.95 35.35
CA GLN A 52 -8.64 -0.36 34.98
C GLN A 52 -7.53 -0.23 33.94
N LEU A 53 -7.75 0.55 32.88
CA LEU A 53 -6.76 0.77 31.81
C LEU A 53 -5.53 1.50 32.34
N ARG A 54 -5.71 2.51 33.20
CA ARG A 54 -4.60 3.19 33.89
C ARG A 54 -3.75 2.21 34.70
N THR A 55 -4.37 1.36 35.52
CA THR A 55 -3.65 0.33 36.28
C THR A 55 -2.90 -0.63 35.37
N VAL A 56 -3.48 -1.05 34.24
CA VAL A 56 -2.81 -1.92 33.27
C VAL A 56 -1.54 -1.26 32.70
N VAL A 57 -1.63 0.00 32.26
CA VAL A 57 -0.48 0.73 31.71
C VAL A 57 0.60 0.97 32.77
N GLU A 58 0.21 1.34 34.00
CA GLU A 58 1.15 1.63 35.09
C GLU A 58 1.84 0.38 35.65
N SER A 59 1.15 -0.77 35.68
CA SER A 59 1.68 -2.02 36.25
C SER A 59 2.95 -2.56 35.56
N TYR A 60 3.22 -2.14 34.32
CA TYR A 60 4.40 -2.54 33.55
C TYR A 60 5.24 -1.36 33.06
N GLY A 61 4.85 -0.13 33.41
CA GLY A 61 5.66 1.07 33.17
C GLY A 61 6.87 1.09 34.07
N ARG A 62 7.97 0.44 33.67
CA ARG A 62 9.30 0.79 34.20
C ARG A 62 9.57 2.26 33.88
N ARG A 63 10.34 2.96 34.73
CA ARG A 63 10.54 4.43 34.74
C ARG A 63 10.91 5.11 33.40
N SER A 64 11.26 4.37 32.34
CA SER A 64 11.68 4.92 31.04
C SER A 64 10.69 4.73 29.88
N ALA A 65 9.68 3.86 29.99
CA ALA A 65 8.80 3.56 28.85
C ALA A 65 7.72 4.64 28.65
N ARG A 66 7.52 5.08 27.40
CA ARG A 66 6.48 6.05 27.03
C ARG A 66 5.30 5.33 26.38
N TYR A 67 4.10 5.58 26.91
CA TYR A 67 2.86 4.97 26.40
C TYR A 67 1.87 6.06 25.99
N GLY A 68 1.52 6.08 24.71
CA GLY A 68 0.36 6.77 24.17
C GLY A 68 -0.78 5.77 23.99
N VAL A 69 -1.92 5.97 24.65
CA VAL A 69 -3.10 5.10 24.57
C VAL A 69 -4.34 5.97 24.42
N PHE A 70 -5.09 5.72 23.36
CA PHE A 70 -6.33 6.43 23.08
C PHE A 70 -7.43 5.45 22.69
N ALA A 71 -8.63 5.62 23.26
CA ALA A 71 -9.81 4.84 22.94
C ALA A 71 -11.06 5.74 22.85
N LEU A 72 -11.84 5.55 21.80
CA LEU A 72 -13.01 6.38 21.45
C LEU A 72 -14.18 5.48 21.03
N SER A 73 -15.38 5.81 21.48
CA SER A 73 -16.60 5.16 20.98
C SER A 73 -16.99 5.71 19.62
N LEU A 74 -17.20 4.82 18.65
CA LEU A 74 -17.64 5.22 17.32
C LEU A 74 -19.12 5.62 17.28
N GLU A 75 -19.96 5.06 18.17
CA GLU A 75 -21.40 5.35 18.23
C GLU A 75 -21.70 6.70 18.87
N THR A 76 -21.10 6.98 20.02
CA THR A 76 -21.39 8.18 20.83
C THR A 76 -20.37 9.28 20.61
N GLY A 77 -19.19 8.97 20.08
CA GLY A 77 -18.12 9.93 19.79
C GLY A 77 -17.32 10.39 21.00
N ASP A 78 -17.62 9.91 22.21
CA ASP A 78 -16.92 10.29 23.44
C ASP A 78 -15.63 9.47 23.65
N THR A 79 -14.70 10.10 24.37
CA THR A 79 -13.42 9.50 24.73
C THR A 79 -13.58 8.53 25.89
N LEU A 80 -13.31 7.25 25.64
CA LEU A 80 -13.31 6.21 26.67
C LEU A 80 -12.02 6.22 27.49
N TYR A 81 -10.88 6.46 26.85
CA TYR A 81 -9.59 6.57 27.52
C TYR A 81 -8.64 7.48 26.75
N ASP A 82 -7.92 8.33 27.48
CA ASP A 82 -6.85 9.17 26.94
C ASP A 82 -5.66 9.16 27.92
N LYS A 83 -4.54 8.66 27.41
CA LYS A 83 -3.22 8.82 27.99
C LYS A 83 -2.28 9.17 26.85
N GLY A 84 -2.00 10.47 26.67
CA GLY A 84 -1.06 10.91 25.64
C GLY A 84 -1.59 10.69 24.22
N ALA A 85 -2.89 10.93 23.98
CA ALA A 85 -3.49 10.75 22.64
C ALA A 85 -2.80 11.57 21.54
N ARG A 86 -2.16 12.70 21.90
CA ARG A 86 -1.43 13.59 20.99
C ARG A 86 0.09 13.42 21.07
N ASP A 87 0.59 12.48 21.87
CA ASP A 87 2.03 12.26 22.01
C ASP A 87 2.60 11.69 20.70
N LEU A 88 3.60 12.37 20.15
CA LEU A 88 4.29 11.96 18.93
C LEU A 88 5.29 10.85 19.24
N LEU A 89 4.97 9.64 18.80
CA LEU A 89 5.72 8.42 19.09
C LEU A 89 6.08 7.68 17.79
N ALA A 90 7.13 6.88 17.82
CA ALA A 90 7.44 5.95 16.73
C ALA A 90 6.31 4.92 16.62
N PRO A 91 5.62 4.82 15.47
CA PRO A 91 4.45 3.95 15.33
C PRO A 91 4.80 2.50 14.99
N ALA A 92 6.04 2.24 14.55
CA ALA A 92 6.41 1.01 13.86
C ALA A 92 5.40 0.68 12.73
N SER A 93 5.12 -0.61 12.47
CA SER A 93 4.19 -1.04 11.42
C SER A 93 2.72 -0.62 11.56
N ASN A 94 2.32 0.16 12.57
CA ASN A 94 1.02 0.83 12.53
C ASN A 94 0.96 1.90 11.45
N LEU A 95 2.10 2.44 11.00
CA LEU A 95 2.16 3.40 9.89
C LEU A 95 1.46 2.89 8.62
N LYS A 96 1.49 1.56 8.41
CA LYS A 96 0.76 0.88 7.32
C LYS A 96 -0.74 1.15 7.33
N LEU A 97 -1.35 1.42 8.49
CA LEU A 97 -2.77 1.82 8.56
C LEU A 97 -3.03 3.11 7.78
N LEU A 98 -2.09 4.06 7.83
CA LEU A 98 -2.20 5.33 7.11
C LEU A 98 -1.94 5.11 5.62
N THR A 99 -0.87 4.40 5.28
CA THR A 99 -0.50 4.10 3.89
C THR A 99 -1.60 3.33 3.17
N THR A 100 -2.16 2.29 3.80
CA THR A 100 -3.23 1.47 3.19
C THR A 100 -4.57 2.21 3.08
N ALA A 101 -4.90 3.09 4.04
CA ALA A 101 -6.09 3.94 3.94
C ALA A 101 -5.96 4.95 2.79
N ALA A 102 -4.85 5.67 2.72
CA ALA A 102 -4.57 6.62 1.63
C ALA A 102 -4.56 5.93 0.25
N ALA A 103 -3.99 4.72 0.17
CA ALA A 103 -3.98 3.94 -1.06
C ALA A 103 -5.39 3.53 -1.52
N LEU A 104 -6.24 3.05 -0.60
CA LEU A 104 -7.64 2.77 -0.94
C LEU A 104 -8.39 4.02 -1.41
N GLN A 105 -8.17 5.16 -0.74
CA GLN A 105 -8.83 6.43 -1.08
C GLN A 105 -8.43 6.93 -2.47
N TYR A 106 -7.13 6.97 -2.78
CA TYR A 106 -6.64 7.61 -4.01
C TYR A 106 -6.53 6.68 -5.22
N LEU A 107 -6.28 5.39 -5.01
CA LEU A 107 -6.13 4.42 -6.11
C LEU A 107 -7.38 3.57 -6.33
N GLY A 108 -8.14 3.32 -5.27
CA GLY A 108 -9.26 2.39 -5.28
C GLY A 108 -8.82 0.91 -5.17
N PRO A 109 -9.74 0.01 -4.79
CA PRO A 109 -9.42 -1.39 -4.50
C PRO A 109 -9.00 -2.20 -5.75
N ASP A 110 -9.46 -1.77 -6.93
CA ASP A 110 -9.24 -2.44 -8.22
C ASP A 110 -7.99 -1.96 -8.96
N PHE A 111 -7.22 -1.04 -8.38
CA PHE A 111 -5.97 -0.57 -8.96
C PHE A 111 -5.01 -1.74 -9.20
N ARG A 112 -4.28 -1.70 -10.32
CA ARG A 112 -3.33 -2.74 -10.72
C ARG A 112 -2.08 -2.10 -11.32
N SER A 113 -0.92 -2.51 -10.80
CA SER A 113 0.39 -2.26 -11.40
C SER A 113 0.63 -3.16 -12.61
N GLN A 114 1.57 -2.75 -13.47
CA GLN A 114 2.00 -3.50 -14.66
C GLN A 114 3.52 -3.69 -14.70
N THR A 115 3.95 -4.76 -15.35
CA THR A 115 5.35 -5.01 -15.70
C THR A 115 5.43 -5.32 -17.18
N PHE A 116 6.27 -4.59 -17.92
CA PHE A 116 6.36 -4.68 -19.37
C PHE A 116 7.66 -5.35 -19.80
N LEU A 117 7.56 -6.18 -20.84
CA LEU A 117 8.70 -6.68 -21.60
C LEU A 117 8.78 -5.89 -22.91
N LEU A 118 9.89 -5.20 -23.13
CA LEU A 118 10.14 -4.39 -24.30
C LEU A 118 11.29 -4.99 -25.12
N ALA A 119 11.15 -4.98 -26.44
CA ALA A 119 12.25 -5.21 -27.37
C ALA A 119 12.73 -3.86 -27.89
N ASP A 120 13.93 -3.42 -27.50
CA ASP A 120 14.56 -2.15 -27.92
C ASP A 120 15.46 -2.37 -29.13
N GLY A 121 14.83 -2.75 -30.25
CA GLY A 121 15.50 -3.00 -31.52
C GLY A 121 14.62 -3.76 -32.51
N PRO A 122 15.03 -3.84 -33.78
CA PRO A 122 14.30 -4.61 -34.78
C PRO A 122 14.46 -6.11 -34.52
N ILE A 123 13.38 -6.85 -34.80
CA ILE A 123 13.37 -8.32 -34.77
C ILE A 123 13.37 -8.82 -36.22
N ASP A 124 14.41 -9.57 -36.56
CA ASP A 124 14.68 -10.06 -37.92
C ASP A 124 15.06 -11.53 -37.86
N LYS A 125 14.29 -12.39 -38.55
CA LYS A 125 14.48 -13.85 -38.60
C LYS A 125 14.69 -14.50 -37.23
N GLY A 126 13.95 -14.00 -36.23
CA GLY A 126 13.97 -14.48 -34.85
C GLY A 126 15.16 -14.02 -34.01
N CYS A 127 15.95 -13.09 -34.50
CA CYS A 127 16.96 -12.36 -33.72
C CYS A 127 16.47 -10.95 -33.39
N LEU A 128 16.48 -10.59 -32.11
CA LEU A 128 16.36 -9.21 -31.64
C LEU A 128 17.72 -8.54 -31.72
N LYS A 129 17.86 -7.57 -32.64
CA LYS A 129 19.08 -6.77 -32.83
C LYS A 129 19.07 -5.55 -31.89
N GLY A 130 19.11 -5.82 -30.59
CA GLY A 130 19.03 -4.81 -29.55
C GLY A 130 18.73 -5.42 -28.19
N ASP A 131 18.37 -4.56 -27.24
CA ASP A 131 18.20 -4.95 -25.85
C ASP A 131 16.80 -5.47 -25.56
N LEU A 132 16.71 -6.38 -24.60
CA LEU A 132 15.45 -6.82 -24.00
C LEU A 132 15.27 -6.14 -22.64
N VAL A 133 14.24 -5.31 -22.50
CA VAL A 133 14.05 -4.45 -21.32
C VAL A 133 12.83 -4.89 -20.53
N LEU A 134 13.03 -5.23 -19.26
CA LEU A 134 11.96 -5.38 -18.26
C LEU A 134 11.73 -4.04 -17.58
N TYR A 135 10.52 -3.50 -17.70
CA TYR A 135 10.13 -2.22 -17.10
C TYR A 135 9.01 -2.43 -16.09
N GLY A 136 9.27 -2.13 -14.81
CA GLY A 136 8.30 -2.31 -13.73
C GLY A 136 7.63 -1.01 -13.32
N THR A 137 6.34 -1.06 -12.99
CA THR A 137 5.59 0.10 -12.46
C THR A 137 5.25 -0.01 -10.96
N GLY A 138 6.04 -0.77 -10.21
CA GLY A 138 5.85 -0.95 -8.76
C GLY A 138 4.88 -2.08 -8.40
N ASP A 139 4.94 -3.21 -9.11
CA ASP A 139 4.21 -4.41 -8.71
C ASP A 139 4.95 -5.15 -7.56
N PRO A 140 4.44 -5.13 -6.31
CA PRO A 140 5.10 -5.82 -5.21
C PRO A 140 4.94 -7.35 -5.27
N GLY A 141 3.92 -7.83 -6.00
CA GLY A 141 3.54 -9.23 -6.09
C GLY A 141 4.11 -9.96 -7.31
N PHE A 142 5.03 -9.34 -8.04
CA PHE A 142 5.72 -9.94 -9.19
C PHE A 142 6.64 -11.08 -8.72
N SER A 143 6.04 -12.22 -8.37
CA SER A 143 6.69 -13.40 -7.79
C SER A 143 5.83 -14.63 -8.03
N GLY A 144 6.48 -15.75 -8.36
CA GLY A 144 5.79 -17.03 -8.45
C GLY A 144 5.25 -17.53 -7.12
N ARG A 145 5.84 -17.12 -5.98
CA ARG A 145 5.34 -17.49 -4.64
C ARG A 145 3.98 -16.89 -4.34
N PHE A 146 3.74 -15.68 -4.85
CA PHE A 146 2.49 -14.98 -4.66
C PHE A 146 1.44 -15.40 -5.70
N MET A 147 1.84 -15.47 -6.97
CA MET A 147 0.91 -15.71 -8.09
C MET A 147 0.62 -17.20 -8.34
N GLY A 148 1.45 -18.11 -7.83
CA GLY A 148 1.34 -19.55 -8.09
C GLY A 148 1.74 -19.96 -9.51
N VAL A 149 2.30 -19.04 -10.29
CA VAL A 149 2.80 -19.24 -11.67
C VAL A 149 4.15 -18.57 -11.81
N ASP A 150 5.06 -19.14 -12.61
CA ASP A 150 6.34 -18.50 -12.89
C ASP A 150 6.15 -17.38 -13.93
N LEU A 151 6.21 -16.13 -13.46
CA LEU A 151 5.95 -14.95 -14.28
C LEU A 151 7.07 -14.69 -15.29
N LEU A 152 8.32 -15.03 -14.96
CA LEU A 152 9.44 -14.84 -15.86
C LEU A 152 9.41 -15.89 -16.98
N GLU A 153 9.01 -17.12 -16.67
CA GLU A 153 8.73 -18.14 -17.70
C GLU A 153 7.61 -17.70 -18.65
N ALA A 154 6.51 -17.12 -18.13
CA ALA A 154 5.42 -16.63 -18.97
C ALA A 154 5.84 -15.46 -19.88
N LEU A 155 6.78 -14.61 -19.43
CA LEU A 155 7.37 -13.57 -20.28
C LEU A 155 8.30 -14.17 -21.34
N ALA A 156 9.03 -15.25 -21.02
CA ALA A 156 9.82 -15.99 -22.01
C ALA A 156 8.94 -16.66 -23.07
N ASP A 157 7.82 -17.26 -22.67
CA ASP A 157 6.82 -17.81 -23.61
C ASP A 157 6.34 -16.72 -24.59
N SER A 158 5.99 -15.54 -24.06
CA SER A 158 5.54 -14.40 -24.88
C SER A 158 6.62 -13.93 -25.88
N LEU A 159 7.89 -14.04 -25.49
CA LEU A 159 9.03 -13.69 -26.36
C LEU A 159 9.19 -14.70 -27.51
N GLN A 160 9.03 -16.00 -27.23
CA GLN A 160 9.03 -17.06 -28.24
C GLN A 160 7.83 -16.94 -29.19
N ASP A 161 6.65 -16.62 -28.66
CA ASP A 161 5.44 -16.36 -29.46
C ASP A 161 5.61 -15.15 -30.38
N ALA A 162 6.38 -14.15 -29.95
CA ALA A 162 6.81 -13.02 -30.79
C ALA A 162 7.90 -13.38 -31.82
N GLY A 163 8.31 -14.66 -31.86
CA GLY A 163 9.26 -15.24 -32.79
C GLY A 163 10.72 -15.01 -32.42
N VAL A 164 11.05 -14.61 -31.20
CA VAL A 164 12.42 -14.26 -30.78
C VAL A 164 13.09 -15.45 -30.10
N TYR A 165 14.24 -15.85 -30.64
CA TYR A 165 15.07 -16.97 -30.15
C TYR A 165 16.51 -16.55 -29.87
N VAL A 166 16.95 -15.40 -30.38
CA VAL A 166 18.25 -14.80 -30.11
C VAL A 166 18.06 -13.34 -29.71
N VAL A 167 18.77 -12.89 -28.68
CA VAL A 167 18.88 -11.48 -28.26
C VAL A 167 20.34 -11.08 -28.40
N GLU A 168 20.63 -10.20 -29.36
CA GLU A 168 22.01 -9.75 -29.63
C GLU A 168 22.51 -8.72 -28.60
N GLY A 169 21.58 -7.98 -27.97
CA GLY A 169 21.88 -7.00 -26.92
C GLY A 169 21.78 -7.56 -25.51
N ASP A 170 21.62 -6.64 -24.56
CA ASP A 170 21.57 -6.93 -23.13
C ASP A 170 20.17 -7.32 -22.65
N VAL A 171 20.10 -8.01 -21.50
CA VAL A 171 18.87 -8.12 -20.71
C VAL A 171 18.90 -7.05 -19.62
N VAL A 172 17.91 -6.17 -19.65
CA VAL A 172 17.96 -4.89 -18.96
C VAL A 172 16.82 -4.78 -17.95
N GLY A 173 17.14 -4.46 -16.70
CA GLY A 173 16.14 -4.08 -15.70
C GLY A 173 15.98 -2.56 -15.65
N ASP A 174 14.78 -2.05 -15.96
CA ASP A 174 14.44 -0.63 -15.87
C ASP A 174 13.56 -0.36 -14.64
N GLY A 175 14.16 0.26 -13.64
CA GLY A 175 13.53 0.65 -12.38
C GLY A 175 13.08 2.11 -12.34
N THR A 176 13.06 2.83 -13.47
CA THR A 176 12.92 4.30 -13.50
C THR A 176 11.49 4.83 -13.37
N PHE A 177 10.49 3.97 -13.14
CA PHE A 177 9.13 4.44 -12.79
C PHE A 177 9.09 5.10 -11.40
N PHE A 178 9.99 4.68 -10.51
CA PHE A 178 10.23 5.31 -9.22
C PHE A 178 11.53 6.10 -9.23
N SER A 179 11.62 7.06 -8.31
CA SER A 179 12.76 7.94 -8.11
C SER A 179 13.22 7.93 -6.65
N GLY A 180 14.40 8.50 -6.41
CA GLY A 180 14.98 8.61 -5.08
C GLY A 180 15.56 7.29 -4.56
N PRO A 181 15.89 7.23 -3.25
CA PRO A 181 16.58 6.09 -2.68
C PRO A 181 15.70 4.83 -2.66
N LEU A 182 16.34 3.66 -2.79
CA LEU A 182 15.68 2.36 -2.67
C LEU A 182 15.41 1.98 -1.21
N LEU A 183 16.26 2.43 -0.29
CA LEU A 183 16.12 2.25 1.16
C LEU A 183 15.44 3.46 1.78
N GLY A 184 14.61 3.22 2.80
CA GLY A 184 13.98 4.30 3.58
C GLY A 184 14.99 4.99 4.50
N GLU A 185 14.79 6.28 4.75
CA GLU A 185 15.60 7.04 5.69
C GLU A 185 15.38 6.55 7.12
N GLY A 186 16.46 6.37 7.89
CA GLY A 186 16.38 5.95 9.29
C GLY A 186 16.09 4.45 9.49
N TRP A 187 16.25 3.62 8.45
CA TRP A 187 16.31 2.17 8.61
C TRP A 187 17.61 1.77 9.33
N ASP A 188 17.53 0.79 10.25
CA ASP A 188 18.69 0.31 11.00
C ASP A 188 19.66 -0.42 10.03
N PRO A 189 20.93 0.00 9.94
CA PRO A 189 21.93 -0.68 9.12
C PRO A 189 22.06 -2.18 9.40
N ASP A 190 21.86 -2.61 10.65
CA ASP A 190 21.96 -4.01 11.05
C ASP A 190 20.84 -4.88 10.41
N ASP A 191 19.71 -4.26 10.06
CA ASP A 191 18.53 -4.92 9.49
C ASP A 191 18.60 -5.06 7.96
N LEU A 192 19.45 -4.31 7.26
CA LEU A 192 19.42 -4.16 5.79
C LEU A 192 19.62 -5.47 5.01
N ASN A 193 20.15 -6.50 5.67
CA ASN A 193 20.33 -7.83 5.10
C ASN A 193 19.14 -8.78 5.34
N ASP A 194 18.19 -8.40 6.18
CA ASP A 194 16.99 -9.17 6.44
C ASP A 194 15.86 -8.83 5.47
N ALA A 195 15.04 -9.83 5.15
CA ALA A 195 14.01 -9.74 4.12
C ALA A 195 13.00 -8.59 4.31
N PHE A 196 12.77 -8.15 5.56
CA PHE A 196 11.84 -7.05 5.84
C PHE A 196 12.43 -5.67 5.53
N ALA A 197 13.73 -5.55 5.28
CA ALA A 197 14.41 -4.33 4.87
C ALA A 197 14.82 -4.37 3.38
N ALA A 198 14.11 -5.17 2.58
CA ALA A 198 14.39 -5.30 1.15
C ALA A 198 14.25 -3.93 0.43
N PRO A 199 15.19 -3.56 -0.47
CA PRO A 199 15.11 -2.29 -1.19
C PRO A 199 13.85 -2.18 -2.06
N SER A 200 13.25 -0.98 -2.09
CA SER A 200 11.98 -0.69 -2.75
C SER A 200 12.18 -0.07 -4.14
N SER A 201 12.13 -0.93 -5.17
CA SER A 201 12.27 -0.59 -6.60
C SER A 201 10.96 -0.77 -7.38
N SER A 202 10.75 0.01 -8.43
CA SER A 202 9.59 -0.15 -9.32
C SER A 202 9.60 -1.46 -10.13
N LEU A 203 10.79 -1.98 -10.43
CA LEU A 203 10.97 -3.36 -10.87
C LEU A 203 11.50 -4.18 -9.68
N SER A 204 10.62 -4.98 -9.11
CA SER A 204 10.89 -5.89 -8.00
C SER A 204 10.50 -7.30 -8.40
N PHE A 205 11.25 -8.29 -7.95
CA PHE A 205 10.96 -9.71 -8.20
C PHE A 205 11.23 -10.52 -6.93
N ASP A 206 10.35 -11.47 -6.61
CA ASP A 206 10.56 -12.39 -5.48
C ASP A 206 10.86 -11.68 -4.13
N GLU A 207 10.14 -10.58 -3.90
CA GLU A 207 10.29 -9.69 -2.73
C GLU A 207 11.70 -9.07 -2.59
N ASN A 208 12.50 -9.05 -3.66
CA ASN A 208 13.87 -8.58 -3.69
C ASN A 208 14.77 -9.34 -2.70
N VAL A 209 14.49 -10.63 -2.54
CA VAL A 209 15.20 -11.52 -1.62
C VAL A 209 15.61 -12.79 -2.34
N VAL A 210 16.90 -13.13 -2.23
CA VAL A 210 17.43 -14.42 -2.65
C VAL A 210 17.54 -15.34 -1.43
N THR A 211 17.36 -16.64 -1.64
CA THR A 211 17.75 -17.66 -0.66
C THR A 211 19.04 -18.33 -1.11
N LEU A 212 20.08 -18.24 -0.29
CA LEU A 212 21.32 -19.00 -0.47
C LEU A 212 21.18 -20.37 0.19
N ARG A 213 21.48 -21.43 -0.57
CA ARG A 213 21.60 -22.80 -0.09
C ARG A 213 23.07 -23.21 -0.17
N VAL A 214 23.70 -23.34 0.99
CA VAL A 214 25.09 -23.78 1.14
C VAL A 214 25.10 -25.29 1.37
N VAL A 215 25.56 -26.05 0.38
CA VAL A 215 25.55 -27.51 0.39
C VAL A 215 26.96 -28.03 0.71
N PRO A 216 27.14 -28.87 1.74
CA PRO A 216 28.43 -29.51 2.02
C PRO A 216 28.95 -30.28 0.80
N SER A 217 30.27 -30.26 0.61
CA SER A 217 30.95 -31.02 -0.44
C SER A 217 31.78 -32.18 0.17
N VAL A 218 32.71 -32.74 -0.59
CA VAL A 218 33.69 -33.69 -0.05
C VAL A 218 34.68 -32.98 0.88
N ARG A 219 35.25 -33.73 1.83
CA ARG A 219 36.18 -33.19 2.83
C ARG A 219 37.34 -32.44 2.17
N GLY A 220 37.66 -31.26 2.71
CA GLY A 220 38.74 -30.39 2.24
C GLY A 220 38.37 -29.51 1.04
N LYS A 221 37.16 -29.61 0.49
CA LYS A 221 36.69 -28.77 -0.62
C LYS A 221 35.70 -27.70 -0.14
N ARG A 222 35.56 -26.65 -0.94
CA ARG A 222 34.56 -25.59 -0.73
C ARG A 222 33.13 -26.17 -0.87
N PRO A 223 32.15 -25.70 -0.09
CA PRO A 223 30.76 -26.06 -0.30
C PRO A 223 30.26 -25.50 -1.64
N THR A 224 29.22 -26.13 -2.19
CA THR A 224 28.49 -25.60 -3.35
C THR A 224 27.45 -24.59 -2.87
N ILE A 225 27.32 -23.46 -3.57
CA ILE A 225 26.33 -22.43 -3.28
C ILE A 225 25.29 -22.45 -4.39
N HIS A 226 24.01 -22.61 -4.03
CA HIS A 226 22.89 -22.40 -4.93
C HIS A 226 22.09 -21.17 -4.50
N THR A 227 21.49 -20.47 -5.46
CA THR A 227 20.57 -19.36 -5.22
C THR A 227 19.15 -19.80 -5.54
N ILE A 228 18.18 -19.33 -4.78
CA ILE A 228 16.76 -19.48 -5.11
C ILE A 228 16.13 -18.08 -5.09
N PRO A 229 15.65 -17.56 -6.23
CA PRO A 229 15.66 -18.18 -7.56
C PRO A 229 17.09 -18.40 -8.12
N ASP A 230 17.22 -19.34 -9.06
CA ASP A 230 18.48 -19.56 -9.80
C ASP A 230 18.84 -18.31 -10.63
N GLY A 231 20.11 -18.13 -10.97
CA GLY A 231 20.53 -17.06 -11.87
C GLY A 231 20.55 -15.66 -11.23
N ALA A 232 20.52 -15.57 -9.89
CA ALA A 232 20.56 -14.30 -9.17
C ALA A 232 21.85 -13.46 -9.41
N ASN A 233 22.94 -14.11 -9.84
CA ASN A 233 24.24 -13.52 -10.18
C ASN A 233 24.76 -12.48 -9.16
N LEU A 234 24.74 -12.86 -7.88
CA LEU A 234 25.23 -12.04 -6.78
C LEU A 234 26.73 -12.27 -6.55
N PRO A 235 27.48 -11.24 -6.11
CA PRO A 235 28.87 -11.40 -5.70
C PRO A 235 28.94 -12.23 -4.40
N ILE A 236 29.47 -13.45 -4.48
CA ILE A 236 29.60 -14.36 -3.34
C ILE A 236 31.05 -14.82 -3.21
N GLU A 237 31.65 -14.56 -2.06
CA GLU A 237 33.00 -14.97 -1.70
C GLU A 237 32.96 -16.17 -0.76
N VAL A 238 33.51 -17.30 -1.22
CA VAL A 238 33.46 -18.57 -0.49
C VAL A 238 34.84 -18.94 0.03
N THR A 239 35.04 -18.80 1.33
CA THR A 239 36.23 -19.29 2.07
C THR A 239 35.90 -20.47 2.97
N ALA A 240 34.62 -20.83 3.10
CA ALA A 240 34.18 -21.99 3.86
C ALA A 240 34.73 -23.31 3.30
N LEU A 241 34.95 -24.29 4.18
CA LEU A 241 35.42 -25.64 3.82
C LEU A 241 34.52 -26.72 4.41
N THR A 242 34.38 -27.83 3.69
CA THR A 242 33.69 -29.01 4.22
C THR A 242 34.66 -29.92 4.97
N GLY A 243 34.34 -30.28 6.22
CA GLY A 243 35.18 -31.11 7.11
C GLY A 243 36.50 -30.46 7.52
N GLY A 244 36.58 -29.12 7.51
CA GLY A 244 37.75 -28.34 7.90
C GLY A 244 37.81 -28.06 9.41
N ARG A 245 38.95 -27.52 9.88
CA ARG A 245 39.07 -26.96 11.23
C ARG A 245 38.48 -25.54 11.21
N GLY A 246 37.41 -25.29 11.95
CA GLY A 246 36.77 -23.96 11.99
C GLY A 246 35.43 -23.98 12.71
N GLY A 247 34.92 -22.79 13.05
CA GLY A 247 33.57 -22.62 13.60
C GLY A 247 32.48 -22.99 12.58
N ARG A 248 31.23 -23.08 13.05
CA ARG A 248 30.05 -23.33 12.19
C ARG A 248 30.04 -22.35 11.01
N VAL A 249 29.69 -22.84 9.82
CA VAL A 249 29.53 -21.97 8.63
C VAL A 249 28.63 -20.78 8.93
N ARG A 250 29.03 -19.61 8.41
CA ARG A 250 28.29 -18.35 8.48
C ARG A 250 28.18 -17.76 7.08
N VAL A 251 27.03 -17.15 6.84
CA VAL A 251 26.75 -16.33 5.65
C VAL A 251 26.56 -14.91 6.18
N SER A 252 27.41 -13.99 5.75
CA SER A 252 27.46 -12.62 6.27
C SER A 252 27.65 -11.63 5.15
N ARG A 253 27.07 -10.44 5.31
CA ARG A 253 27.31 -9.26 4.50
C ARG A 253 27.06 -8.06 5.42
N GLU A 254 27.93 -7.07 5.39
CA GLU A 254 27.79 -5.87 6.23
C GLU A 254 26.81 -4.92 5.57
N ASP A 255 27.13 -4.42 4.38
CA ASP A 255 26.26 -3.55 3.59
C ASP A 255 25.66 -4.30 2.37
N PRO A 256 24.38 -4.08 2.00
CA PRO A 256 23.77 -4.75 0.87
C PRO A 256 24.54 -4.66 -0.45
N SER A 257 25.27 -3.56 -0.70
CA SER A 257 26.06 -3.33 -1.91
C SER A 257 27.33 -4.17 -2.00
N GLN A 258 27.76 -4.79 -0.91
CA GLN A 258 29.01 -5.56 -0.83
C GLN A 258 28.82 -7.05 -1.20
N SER A 259 29.95 -7.74 -1.38
CA SER A 259 30.00 -9.20 -1.55
C SER A 259 29.43 -9.94 -0.34
N ILE A 260 28.74 -11.06 -0.59
CA ILE A 260 28.29 -11.98 0.45
C ILE A 260 29.44 -12.92 0.81
N SER A 261 29.87 -12.92 2.06
CA SER A 261 30.92 -13.81 2.58
C SER A 261 30.32 -15.10 3.14
N VAL A 262 30.81 -16.25 2.65
CA VAL A 262 30.50 -17.59 3.17
C VAL A 262 31.78 -18.22 3.72
N TYR A 263 31.88 -18.30 5.05
CA TYR A 263 33.11 -18.73 5.75
C TYR A 263 32.81 -19.70 6.90
N GLY A 264 33.86 -20.33 7.45
CA GLY A 264 33.75 -21.35 8.50
C GLY A 264 33.78 -22.78 7.95
N SER A 265 33.18 -23.74 8.66
CA SER A 265 33.16 -25.13 8.22
C SER A 265 31.80 -25.81 8.35
N LEU A 266 31.54 -26.74 7.42
CA LEU A 266 30.38 -27.64 7.40
C LEU A 266 30.84 -29.07 7.67
N SER A 267 29.98 -29.89 8.31
CA SER A 267 30.20 -31.34 8.34
C SER A 267 29.98 -31.93 6.95
N PRO A 268 30.81 -32.89 6.48
CA PRO A 268 30.57 -33.60 5.22
C PRO A 268 29.23 -34.34 5.16
N THR A 269 28.67 -34.73 6.31
CA THR A 269 27.34 -35.35 6.45
C THR A 269 26.32 -34.39 7.07
N GLY A 270 26.66 -33.10 7.13
CA GLY A 270 25.83 -32.06 7.72
C GLY A 270 24.62 -31.74 6.85
N ARG A 271 23.66 -31.02 7.44
CA ARG A 271 22.54 -30.45 6.68
C ARG A 271 22.99 -29.19 5.93
N ASP A 272 22.30 -28.90 4.85
CA ASP A 272 22.44 -27.64 4.13
C ASP A 272 22.16 -26.45 5.04
N VAL A 273 22.87 -25.35 4.78
CA VAL A 273 22.62 -24.07 5.43
C VAL A 273 21.86 -23.16 4.49
N TRP A 274 20.75 -22.63 4.98
CA TRP A 274 19.85 -21.77 4.23
C TRP A 274 19.87 -20.37 4.81
N ARG A 275 20.12 -19.36 3.97
CA ARG A 275 20.06 -17.94 4.38
C ARG A 275 19.29 -17.13 3.35
N ARG A 276 18.21 -16.49 3.78
CA ARG A 276 17.55 -15.44 2.99
C ARG A 276 18.33 -14.14 3.17
N ILE A 277 18.54 -13.41 2.09
CA ILE A 277 19.25 -12.14 2.08
C ILE A 277 18.69 -11.22 0.99
N THR A 278 18.66 -9.92 1.27
CA THR A 278 18.19 -8.89 0.34
C THR A 278 19.12 -8.73 -0.86
N VAL A 279 18.59 -8.30 -1.99
CA VAL A 279 19.40 -7.87 -3.14
C VAL A 279 19.54 -6.36 -3.15
N PHE A 280 20.73 -5.84 -3.50
CA PHE A 280 20.99 -4.40 -3.50
C PHE A 280 20.40 -3.68 -4.71
N ASP A 281 20.47 -4.30 -5.89
CA ASP A 281 19.94 -3.78 -7.15
C ASP A 281 18.80 -4.71 -7.63
N PRO A 282 17.54 -4.46 -7.20
CA PRO A 282 16.40 -5.29 -7.60
C PRO A 282 16.14 -5.36 -9.11
N PRO A 283 16.26 -4.26 -9.90
CA PRO A 283 16.17 -4.36 -11.35
C PRO A 283 17.22 -5.29 -11.95
N ARG A 284 18.50 -5.19 -11.54
CA ARG A 284 19.57 -6.10 -12.02
C ARG A 284 19.28 -7.54 -11.65
N PHE A 285 18.86 -7.76 -10.42
CA PHE A 285 18.49 -9.09 -9.93
C PHE A 285 17.39 -9.70 -10.80
N THR A 286 16.32 -8.95 -11.07
CA THR A 286 15.21 -9.40 -11.91
C THR A 286 15.68 -9.75 -13.32
N ALA A 287 16.46 -8.86 -13.95
CA ALA A 287 17.03 -9.08 -15.28
C ALA A 287 17.98 -10.29 -15.33
N SER A 288 18.76 -10.51 -14.26
CA SER A 288 19.67 -11.65 -14.17
C SER A 288 18.94 -12.99 -14.07
N VAL A 289 17.91 -13.06 -13.22
CA VAL A 289 17.08 -14.27 -13.13
C VAL A 289 16.37 -14.51 -14.48
N PHE A 290 15.85 -13.46 -15.10
CA PHE A 290 15.18 -13.59 -16.39
C PHE A 290 16.13 -14.08 -17.49
N ARG A 291 17.36 -13.56 -17.57
CA ARG A 291 18.39 -14.11 -18.48
C ARG A 291 18.59 -15.61 -18.26
N SER A 292 18.70 -16.05 -17.00
CA SER A 292 18.84 -17.48 -16.71
C SER A 292 17.63 -18.31 -17.15
N VAL A 293 16.42 -17.76 -17.02
CA VAL A 293 15.18 -18.38 -17.56
C VAL A 293 15.25 -18.46 -19.09
N LEU A 294 15.60 -17.39 -19.78
CA LEU A 294 15.73 -17.36 -21.25
C LEU A 294 16.70 -18.43 -21.76
N GLU A 295 17.90 -18.52 -21.15
CA GLU A 295 18.92 -19.50 -21.51
C GLU A 295 18.43 -20.94 -21.29
N LYS A 296 17.77 -21.22 -20.15
CA LYS A 296 17.15 -22.53 -19.87
C LYS A 296 16.05 -22.89 -20.87
N ARG A 297 15.37 -21.90 -21.42
CA ARG A 297 14.32 -22.05 -22.44
C ARG A 297 14.86 -22.08 -23.88
N GLY A 298 16.18 -22.07 -24.05
CA GLY A 298 16.84 -22.14 -25.35
C GLY A 298 16.84 -20.83 -26.14
N ILE A 299 16.52 -19.70 -25.49
CA ILE A 299 16.64 -18.36 -26.07
C ILE A 299 18.07 -17.86 -25.78
N HIS A 300 18.87 -17.70 -26.83
CA HIS A 300 20.27 -17.32 -26.68
C HIS A 300 20.41 -15.81 -26.48
N VAL A 301 21.14 -15.40 -25.45
CA VAL A 301 21.45 -13.99 -25.16
C VAL A 301 22.96 -13.80 -25.31
N THR A 302 23.39 -12.91 -26.21
CA THR A 302 24.83 -12.65 -26.42
C THR A 302 25.36 -11.49 -25.58
N GLY A 303 24.50 -10.56 -25.18
CA GLY A 303 24.87 -9.44 -24.32
C GLY A 303 24.88 -9.79 -22.82
N ASP A 304 25.03 -8.75 -22.02
CA ASP A 304 25.16 -8.81 -20.58
C ASP A 304 23.85 -8.47 -19.84
N VAL A 305 23.91 -8.43 -18.51
CA VAL A 305 22.81 -7.97 -17.66
C VAL A 305 23.14 -6.59 -17.12
N ARG A 306 22.26 -5.61 -17.35
CA ARG A 306 22.42 -4.23 -16.87
C ARG A 306 21.15 -3.65 -16.23
N THR A 307 21.31 -2.53 -15.54
CA THR A 307 20.22 -1.77 -14.92
C THR A 307 20.12 -0.38 -15.54
N ILE A 308 18.90 0.15 -15.65
CA ILE A 308 18.63 1.56 -15.90
C ILE A 308 18.10 2.17 -14.61
N ALA A 309 18.91 3.04 -14.00
CA ALA A 309 18.53 3.85 -12.84
C ALA A 309 18.30 5.33 -13.22
N ASP A 310 18.95 5.80 -14.29
CA ASP A 310 18.75 7.15 -14.82
C ASP A 310 17.61 7.18 -15.84
N VAL A 311 16.64 8.05 -15.57
CA VAL A 311 15.48 8.33 -16.42
C VAL A 311 15.88 8.67 -17.85
N ALA A 312 16.97 9.41 -18.06
CA ALA A 312 17.42 9.81 -19.40
C ALA A 312 17.96 8.65 -20.24
N SER A 313 18.34 7.54 -19.59
CA SER A 313 18.84 6.33 -20.24
C SER A 313 17.72 5.32 -20.55
N SER A 314 16.49 5.57 -20.10
CA SER A 314 15.34 4.70 -20.31
C SER A 314 14.75 4.86 -21.72
N PRO A 315 14.37 3.76 -22.39
CA PRO A 315 13.57 3.82 -23.62
C PRO A 315 12.13 4.33 -23.37
N VAL A 316 11.70 4.42 -22.10
CA VAL A 316 10.39 4.93 -21.69
C VAL A 316 10.44 6.45 -21.51
N THR A 317 9.77 7.16 -22.41
CA THR A 317 9.73 8.63 -22.47
C THR A 317 8.59 9.22 -21.64
N ALA A 318 7.43 8.58 -21.62
CA ALA A 318 6.35 8.92 -20.70
C ALA A 318 5.98 7.72 -19.83
N ARG A 319 6.17 7.89 -18.52
CA ARG A 319 6.05 6.84 -17.50
C ARG A 319 4.60 6.70 -17.04
N SER A 320 3.72 6.38 -17.96
CA SER A 320 2.32 6.05 -17.67
C SER A 320 2.19 4.63 -17.14
N LEU A 321 1.23 4.38 -16.25
CA LEU A 321 0.99 3.08 -15.63
C LEU A 321 0.46 2.03 -16.63
N TRP A 322 -0.32 2.46 -17.62
CA TRP A 322 -1.12 1.58 -18.49
C TRP A 322 -0.53 1.36 -19.89
N ALA A 323 0.36 2.25 -20.33
CA ALA A 323 1.14 2.09 -21.55
C ALA A 323 2.36 3.02 -21.48
N PRO A 324 3.58 2.51 -21.22
CA PRO A 324 4.76 3.34 -21.30
C PRO A 324 4.86 3.94 -22.69
N ALA A 325 5.01 5.26 -22.80
CA ALA A 325 5.33 5.86 -24.08
C ALA A 325 6.80 5.58 -24.37
N LEU A 326 7.08 5.18 -25.60
CA LEU A 326 8.41 4.73 -26.03
C LEU A 326 9.06 5.79 -26.90
N ASP A 327 10.38 5.86 -26.92
CA ASP A 327 11.10 6.74 -27.84
C ASP A 327 10.99 6.22 -29.29
N THR A 328 10.00 6.73 -30.03
CA THR A 328 9.78 6.36 -31.43
C THR A 328 10.79 7.00 -32.39
N LYS A 329 11.73 7.84 -31.92
CA LYS A 329 12.78 8.43 -32.76
C LYS A 329 13.94 7.47 -33.00
N ARG A 330 14.11 6.45 -32.14
CA ARG A 330 14.92 5.25 -32.43
C ARG A 330 14.08 4.34 -33.34
N LYS A 331 14.68 3.41 -34.11
CA LYS A 331 13.90 2.30 -34.71
C LYS A 331 13.37 1.48 -33.54
N GLY A 332 12.17 1.85 -33.08
CA GLY A 332 11.95 2.07 -31.66
C GLY A 332 11.60 0.83 -30.85
N PRO A 333 11.68 0.97 -29.51
CA PRO A 333 11.28 -0.09 -28.61
C PRO A 333 9.81 -0.44 -28.84
N ARG A 334 9.48 -1.72 -28.70
CA ARG A 334 8.10 -2.23 -28.79
C ARG A 334 7.76 -3.09 -27.59
N ILE A 335 6.52 -2.99 -27.11
CA ILE A 335 6.00 -3.86 -26.06
C ILE A 335 5.78 -5.25 -26.67
N ILE A 336 6.47 -6.25 -26.12
CA ILE A 336 6.29 -7.67 -26.46
C ILE A 336 5.20 -8.28 -25.58
N ALA A 337 5.25 -7.98 -24.27
CA ALA A 337 4.30 -8.49 -23.30
C ALA A 337 4.08 -7.49 -22.17
N ALA A 338 2.94 -7.64 -21.49
CA ALA A 338 2.63 -6.92 -20.27
C ALA A 338 2.00 -7.88 -19.26
N HIS A 339 2.57 -7.92 -18.06
CA HIS A 339 1.97 -8.56 -16.89
C HIS A 339 1.12 -7.54 -16.14
N GLN A 340 -0.05 -7.97 -15.68
CA GLN A 340 -0.93 -7.17 -14.82
C GLN A 340 -1.09 -7.86 -13.47
N SER A 341 -0.79 -7.12 -12.41
CA SER A 341 -0.93 -7.56 -11.02
C SER A 341 -2.39 -7.85 -10.63
N PRO A 342 -2.63 -8.62 -9.54
CA PRO A 342 -3.89 -8.66 -8.81
C PRO A 342 -4.36 -7.28 -8.34
N PRO A 343 -5.65 -7.12 -7.96
CA PRO A 343 -6.16 -5.87 -7.42
C PRO A 343 -5.37 -5.43 -6.19
N LEU A 344 -5.20 -4.12 -6.02
CA LEU A 344 -4.55 -3.49 -4.88
C LEU A 344 -5.06 -4.03 -3.55
N LEU A 345 -6.37 -4.28 -3.43
CA LEU A 345 -6.97 -4.82 -2.20
C LEU A 345 -6.30 -6.11 -1.72
N GLU A 346 -5.89 -7.00 -2.64
CA GLU A 346 -5.17 -8.24 -2.29
C GLU A 346 -3.79 -7.94 -1.70
N TYR A 347 -3.11 -6.90 -2.21
CA TYR A 347 -1.87 -6.41 -1.63
C TYR A 347 -2.05 -5.77 -0.27
N LEU A 348 -3.10 -4.98 -0.07
CA LEU A 348 -3.36 -4.35 1.23
C LEU A 348 -3.69 -5.37 2.32
N LYS A 349 -4.34 -6.49 1.97
CA LYS A 349 -4.50 -7.65 2.88
C LYS A 349 -3.14 -8.20 3.32
N ILE A 350 -2.16 -8.33 2.42
CA ILE A 350 -0.82 -8.80 2.76
C ILE A 350 -0.08 -7.76 3.62
N VAL A 351 -0.15 -6.49 3.24
CA VAL A 351 0.45 -5.37 3.99
C VAL A 351 -0.02 -5.38 5.43
N ASN A 352 -1.32 -5.50 5.67
CA ASN A 352 -1.86 -5.41 7.03
C ASN A 352 -1.81 -6.76 7.78
N LYS A 353 -2.22 -7.88 7.16
CA LYS A 353 -2.25 -9.20 7.81
C LYS A 353 -0.89 -9.86 8.01
N LYS A 354 0.03 -9.67 7.05
CA LYS A 354 1.40 -10.22 7.12
C LYS A 354 2.43 -9.17 7.49
N SER A 355 2.03 -7.90 7.62
CA SER A 355 2.92 -6.80 7.98
C SER A 355 4.07 -6.60 6.99
N HIS A 356 3.83 -6.85 5.70
CA HIS A 356 4.89 -6.88 4.69
C HIS A 356 5.41 -5.47 4.36
N ASN A 357 6.71 -5.23 4.58
CA ASN A 357 7.32 -3.91 4.44
C ASN A 357 7.44 -3.46 2.99
N LEU A 358 8.08 -4.28 2.14
CA LEU A 358 8.24 -3.97 0.71
C LEU A 358 6.91 -3.62 0.04
N PHE A 359 5.84 -4.37 0.30
CA PHE A 359 4.51 -4.09 -0.26
C PHE A 359 3.98 -2.73 0.21
N ALA A 360 4.19 -2.35 1.47
CA ALA A 360 3.78 -1.06 2.00
C ALA A 360 4.57 0.09 1.37
N ASP A 361 5.89 -0.08 1.23
CA ASP A 361 6.78 0.96 0.68
C ASP A 361 6.57 1.14 -0.83
N LEU A 362 6.36 0.06 -1.58
CA LEU A 362 5.96 0.15 -2.99
C LEU A 362 4.56 0.73 -3.16
N THR A 363 3.63 0.46 -2.24
CA THR A 363 2.30 1.11 -2.23
C THR A 363 2.45 2.62 -1.98
N LEU A 364 3.30 3.03 -1.03
CA LEU A 364 3.58 4.44 -0.73
C LEU A 364 4.18 5.17 -1.95
N LYS A 365 5.19 4.59 -2.59
CA LYS A 365 5.79 5.16 -3.80
C LYS A 365 4.80 5.21 -4.96
N THR A 366 3.93 4.19 -5.10
CA THR A 366 2.86 4.17 -6.10
C THR A 366 1.89 5.33 -5.89
N ILE A 367 1.38 5.56 -4.67
CA ILE A 367 0.46 6.70 -4.44
C ILE A 367 1.15 8.05 -4.70
N GLY A 368 2.42 8.19 -4.34
CA GLY A 368 3.23 9.36 -4.70
C GLY A 368 3.22 9.56 -6.21
N ARG A 369 3.59 8.52 -6.97
CA ARG A 369 3.67 8.58 -8.43
C ARG A 369 2.34 8.95 -9.07
N MET A 370 1.23 8.38 -8.59
CA MET A 370 -0.09 8.57 -9.18
C MET A 370 -0.70 9.94 -8.86
N VAL A 371 -0.40 10.52 -7.69
CA VAL A 371 -1.01 11.78 -7.24
C VAL A 371 -0.13 12.99 -7.57
N THR A 372 1.19 12.88 -7.43
CA THR A 372 2.13 14.01 -7.62
C THR A 372 2.94 13.91 -8.91
N GLY A 373 2.98 12.73 -9.53
CA GLY A 373 3.91 12.45 -10.63
C GLY A 373 5.30 12.04 -10.16
N GLU A 374 5.57 11.89 -8.86
CA GLU A 374 6.88 11.44 -8.36
C GLU A 374 6.74 10.18 -7.51
N GLY A 375 7.42 9.11 -7.90
CA GLY A 375 7.39 7.83 -7.21
C GLY A 375 8.51 7.66 -6.19
N SER A 376 8.52 8.49 -5.15
CA SER A 376 9.55 8.49 -4.10
C SER A 376 8.94 8.34 -2.70
N PHE A 377 9.77 8.01 -1.70
CA PHE A 377 9.34 8.00 -0.30
C PHE A 377 8.80 9.37 0.11
N ALA A 378 9.52 10.45 -0.21
CA ALA A 378 9.12 11.82 0.12
C ALA A 378 7.77 12.20 -0.50
N ALA A 379 7.59 11.94 -1.80
CA ALA A 379 6.33 12.24 -2.49
C ALA A 379 5.15 11.42 -1.95
N GLY A 380 5.36 10.12 -1.69
CA GLY A 380 4.32 9.28 -1.09
C GLY A 380 3.97 9.71 0.34
N SER A 381 4.96 10.04 1.16
CA SER A 381 4.75 10.57 2.52
C SER A 381 3.95 11.87 2.53
N GLU A 382 4.21 12.75 1.56
CA GLU A 382 3.45 13.99 1.40
C GLU A 382 2.00 13.71 1.02
N VAL A 383 1.75 12.74 0.13
CA VAL A 383 0.37 12.31 -0.20
C VAL A 383 -0.36 11.75 1.02
N VAL A 384 0.31 10.97 1.88
CA VAL A 384 -0.29 10.50 3.13
C VAL A 384 -0.58 11.66 4.08
N ARG A 385 0.34 12.62 4.25
CA ARG A 385 0.10 13.81 5.08
C ARG A 385 -1.08 14.65 4.55
N ARG A 386 -1.17 14.82 3.23
CA ARG A 386 -2.30 15.47 2.57
C ARG A 386 -3.61 14.72 2.83
N PHE A 387 -3.63 13.40 2.74
CA PHE A 387 -4.80 12.59 3.11
C PHE A 387 -5.25 12.86 4.55
N LEU A 388 -4.29 12.91 5.50
CA LEU A 388 -4.59 13.21 6.90
C LEU A 388 -5.21 14.61 7.09
N ALA A 389 -4.66 15.62 6.42
CA ALA A 389 -5.12 17.00 6.55
C ALA A 389 -6.43 17.27 5.79
N ASP A 390 -6.55 16.76 4.56
CA ASP A 390 -7.62 17.12 3.63
C ASP A 390 -8.83 16.19 3.72
N GLU A 391 -8.63 14.89 3.90
CA GLU A 391 -9.72 13.90 3.91
C GLU A 391 -10.11 13.53 5.34
N VAL A 392 -9.12 13.21 6.18
CA VAL A 392 -9.37 12.80 7.58
C VAL A 392 -9.66 14.00 8.48
N LYS A 393 -9.14 15.19 8.15
CA LYS A 393 -9.24 16.42 8.95
C LYS A 393 -8.69 16.28 10.37
N THR A 394 -7.61 15.50 10.54
CA THR A 394 -6.91 15.34 11.83
C THR A 394 -5.77 16.36 11.98
N ASP A 395 -5.27 16.55 13.20
CA ASP A 395 -4.12 17.40 13.48
C ASP A 395 -2.84 16.72 12.98
N THR A 396 -2.21 17.34 11.98
CA THR A 396 -0.96 16.85 11.38
C THR A 396 0.29 17.55 11.93
N VAL A 397 0.16 18.43 12.92
CA VAL A 397 1.30 19.14 13.50
C VAL A 397 2.29 18.13 14.10
N GLY A 398 3.54 18.18 13.64
CA GLY A 398 4.61 17.29 14.07
C GLY A 398 4.48 15.83 13.60
N VAL A 399 3.51 15.50 12.74
CA VAL A 399 3.45 14.19 12.08
C VAL A 399 4.58 14.07 11.06
N ILE A 400 5.41 13.04 11.23
CA ILE A 400 6.57 12.73 10.40
C ILE A 400 6.42 11.31 9.84
N ILE A 401 6.55 11.17 8.52
CA ILE A 401 6.42 9.90 7.79
C ILE A 401 7.64 9.77 6.87
N HIS A 402 8.54 8.84 7.17
CA HIS A 402 9.74 8.59 6.33
C HIS A 402 9.56 7.44 5.34
N ASP A 403 8.66 6.50 5.63
CA ASP A 403 8.40 5.32 4.80
C ASP A 403 6.92 4.88 4.89
N GLY A 404 6.54 3.84 4.14
CA GLY A 404 5.17 3.31 4.16
C GLY A 404 5.01 2.16 5.15
N SER A 405 6.12 1.50 5.46
CA SER A 405 6.16 0.32 6.31
C SER A 405 6.24 0.64 7.80
N GLY A 406 6.74 1.80 8.20
CA GLY A 406 7.06 2.13 9.58
C GLY A 406 8.27 1.37 10.11
N LEU A 407 9.22 1.02 9.22
CA LEU A 407 10.51 0.45 9.62
C LEU A 407 11.45 1.55 10.13
N SER A 408 11.36 2.75 9.56
CA SER A 408 12.07 3.94 10.03
C SER A 408 11.69 4.30 11.47
N GLU A 409 12.68 4.29 12.35
CA GLU A 409 12.51 4.74 13.75
C GLU A 409 12.30 6.26 13.86
N LEU A 410 12.47 7.01 12.76
CA LEU A 410 12.35 8.47 12.73
C LEU A 410 10.90 8.94 12.55
N SER A 411 10.02 8.07 12.04
CA SER A 411 8.59 8.41 11.86
C SER A 411 7.93 8.73 13.21
N ARG A 412 7.06 9.75 13.24
CA ARG A 412 6.35 10.21 14.45
C ARG A 412 4.88 10.40 14.14
N VAL A 413 4.02 9.66 14.83
CA VAL A 413 2.56 9.75 14.70
C VAL A 413 1.93 9.59 16.07
N SER A 414 0.84 10.31 16.33
CA SER A 414 0.12 10.22 17.60
C SER A 414 -0.95 9.12 17.61
N PRO A 415 -1.33 8.57 18.77
CA PRO A 415 -2.45 7.63 18.88
C PRO A 415 -3.76 8.16 18.28
N ALA A 416 -4.05 9.46 18.45
CA ALA A 416 -5.25 10.11 17.93
C ALA A 416 -5.33 10.03 16.40
N VAL A 417 -4.24 10.28 15.68
CA VAL A 417 -4.21 10.19 14.21
C VAL A 417 -4.64 8.81 13.71
N PHE A 418 -4.20 7.73 14.36
CA PHE A 418 -4.63 6.38 13.99
C PHE A 418 -6.12 6.14 14.25
N VAL A 419 -6.65 6.63 15.37
CA VAL A 419 -8.08 6.53 15.68
C VAL A 419 -8.90 7.35 14.69
N ASP A 420 -8.46 8.56 14.33
CA ASP A 420 -9.14 9.43 13.37
C ASP A 420 -9.15 8.82 11.96
N VAL A 421 -8.06 8.19 11.52
CA VAL A 421 -8.03 7.48 10.22
C VAL A 421 -9.03 6.32 10.21
N ILE A 422 -9.06 5.49 11.26
CA ILE A 422 -10.00 4.37 11.33
C ILE A 422 -11.44 4.88 11.39
N LYS A 423 -11.69 5.97 12.13
CA LYS A 423 -12.99 6.65 12.20
C LYS A 423 -13.43 7.17 10.84
N HIS A 424 -12.55 7.87 10.13
CA HIS A 424 -12.80 8.36 8.78
C HIS A 424 -13.15 7.20 7.84
N MET A 425 -12.33 6.14 7.82
CA MET A 425 -12.62 4.96 6.97
C MET A 425 -13.96 4.31 7.32
N ALA A 426 -14.36 4.29 8.60
CA ALA A 426 -15.65 3.76 9.03
C ALA A 426 -16.87 4.58 8.57
N GLN A 427 -16.65 5.81 8.12
CA GLN A 427 -17.68 6.72 7.60
C GLN A 427 -17.76 6.71 6.07
N THR A 428 -16.88 5.99 5.37
CA THR A 428 -16.90 5.87 3.91
C THR A 428 -17.43 4.51 3.45
N SER A 429 -17.77 4.41 2.16
CA SER A 429 -18.11 3.13 1.52
C SER A 429 -16.94 2.13 1.48
N LEU A 430 -15.72 2.58 1.76
CA LEU A 430 -14.52 1.76 1.78
C LEU A 430 -14.33 1.00 3.11
N TRP A 431 -15.16 1.25 4.13
CA TRP A 431 -15.02 0.66 5.46
C TRP A 431 -14.82 -0.85 5.43
N ASN A 432 -15.72 -1.57 4.76
CA ASN A 432 -15.69 -3.04 4.75
C ASN A 432 -14.39 -3.58 4.12
N LEU A 433 -13.92 -2.92 3.06
CA LEU A 433 -12.68 -3.26 2.36
C LEU A 433 -11.45 -2.95 3.22
N TYR A 434 -11.43 -1.81 3.91
CA TYR A 434 -10.33 -1.47 4.81
C TYR A 434 -10.30 -2.41 6.04
N TRP A 435 -11.46 -2.62 6.66
CA TRP A 435 -11.65 -3.46 7.83
C TRP A 435 -11.23 -4.93 7.58
N GLU A 436 -11.50 -5.47 6.40
CA GLU A 436 -11.11 -6.84 6.07
C GLU A 436 -9.59 -7.03 5.92
N THR A 437 -8.82 -5.97 5.69
CA THR A 437 -7.36 -6.04 5.63
C THR A 437 -6.73 -6.22 7.02
N LEU A 438 -7.42 -5.85 8.09
CA LEU A 438 -6.83 -5.86 9.43
C LEU A 438 -6.73 -7.28 10.02
N PRO A 439 -5.62 -7.63 10.67
CA PRO A 439 -5.46 -8.91 11.37
C PRO A 439 -6.52 -9.12 12.46
N GLU A 440 -7.11 -10.31 12.50
CA GLU A 440 -8.09 -10.70 13.52
C GLU A 440 -7.43 -11.38 14.73
N ALA A 441 -7.78 -10.93 15.93
CA ALA A 441 -7.31 -11.50 17.19
C ALA A 441 -7.79 -12.94 17.39
N GLY A 442 -6.94 -13.78 17.98
CA GLY A 442 -7.17 -15.21 18.16
C GLY A 442 -6.98 -16.05 16.89
N ASN A 443 -6.76 -15.44 15.73
CA ASN A 443 -6.54 -16.18 14.48
C ASN A 443 -5.07 -16.63 14.37
N PRO A 444 -4.79 -17.95 14.20
CA PRO A 444 -3.43 -18.48 14.21
C PRO A 444 -2.57 -18.06 13.02
N ARG A 445 -3.18 -17.57 11.93
CA ARG A 445 -2.49 -17.13 10.71
C ARG A 445 -2.37 -15.61 10.60
N GLU A 446 -2.96 -14.88 11.54
CA GLU A 446 -2.99 -13.41 11.59
C GLU A 446 -2.51 -12.94 12.96
N LEU A 447 -3.39 -12.43 13.84
CA LEU A 447 -3.05 -12.04 15.20
C LEU A 447 -3.35 -13.19 16.18
N ARG A 448 -2.38 -14.10 16.40
CA ARG A 448 -2.53 -15.26 17.30
C ARG A 448 -2.77 -14.91 18.79
N ARG A 449 -2.56 -13.65 19.17
CA ARG A 449 -2.73 -13.14 20.53
C ARG A 449 -4.20 -13.07 20.93
N MET A 450 -4.47 -12.96 22.24
CA MET A 450 -5.84 -12.85 22.80
C MET A 450 -6.78 -14.03 22.48
N TYR A 451 -6.24 -15.20 22.14
CA TYR A 451 -7.02 -16.43 21.94
C TYR A 451 -7.76 -16.83 23.24
N ARG A 452 -8.99 -17.36 23.10
CA ARG A 452 -9.89 -17.72 24.23
C ARG A 452 -10.20 -16.54 25.17
N THR A 453 -10.37 -15.35 24.61
CA THR A 453 -10.81 -14.16 25.33
C THR A 453 -11.95 -13.50 24.54
N PRO A 454 -12.70 -12.54 25.12
CA PRO A 454 -13.73 -11.78 24.40
C PRO A 454 -13.23 -11.01 23.18
N ALA A 455 -11.91 -10.77 23.06
CA ALA A 455 -11.32 -10.13 21.90
C ALA A 455 -11.12 -11.09 20.71
N ALA A 456 -11.08 -12.42 20.93
CA ALA A 456 -10.87 -13.39 19.85
C ALA A 456 -12.05 -13.40 18.87
N GLY A 457 -11.77 -13.32 17.56
CA GLY A 457 -12.81 -13.22 16.51
C GLY A 457 -13.60 -11.90 16.50
N ASN A 458 -13.20 -10.94 17.34
CA ASN A 458 -13.91 -9.66 17.54
C ASN A 458 -12.98 -8.48 17.24
N LEU A 459 -11.84 -8.40 17.94
CA LEU A 459 -10.84 -7.36 17.74
C LEU A 459 -10.11 -7.60 16.42
N ARG A 460 -10.04 -6.57 15.57
CA ARG A 460 -9.06 -6.53 14.47
C ARG A 460 -8.19 -5.29 14.58
N ALA A 461 -6.90 -5.51 14.48
CA ALA A 461 -5.91 -4.47 14.72
C ALA A 461 -4.59 -4.76 14.01
N LYS A 462 -3.93 -3.69 13.56
CA LYS A 462 -2.56 -3.76 13.08
C LYS A 462 -1.60 -3.75 14.26
N THR A 463 -0.60 -4.62 14.21
CA THR A 463 0.54 -4.63 15.14
C THR A 463 1.74 -3.88 14.57
N GLY A 464 2.58 -3.32 15.43
CA GLY A 464 3.92 -2.84 15.07
C GLY A 464 4.99 -3.26 16.06
N THR A 465 6.21 -3.51 15.57
CA THR A 465 7.38 -3.83 16.39
C THR A 465 8.65 -3.47 15.64
N ILE A 466 9.48 -2.66 16.28
CA ILE A 466 10.89 -2.40 15.96
C ILE A 466 11.64 -2.38 17.30
N LYS A 467 12.94 -2.07 17.30
CA LYS A 467 13.73 -2.05 18.53
C LYS A 467 13.10 -1.08 19.55
N ASN A 468 12.90 -1.56 20.78
CA ASN A 468 12.31 -0.79 21.89
C ASN A 468 10.93 -0.15 21.63
N VAL A 469 10.20 -0.59 20.60
CA VAL A 469 8.89 -0.04 20.23
C VAL A 469 7.89 -1.18 19.98
N SER A 470 6.67 -1.03 20.48
CA SER A 470 5.56 -1.93 20.19
C SER A 470 4.26 -1.14 20.05
N SER A 471 3.40 -1.55 19.13
CA SER A 471 2.13 -0.86 18.89
C SER A 471 1.01 -1.81 18.49
N LEU A 472 -0.22 -1.40 18.79
CA LEU A 472 -1.47 -2.06 18.41
C LEU A 472 -2.58 -1.03 18.23
N SER A 473 -3.13 -0.91 17.02
CA SER A 473 -4.24 0.02 16.73
C SER A 473 -5.29 -0.65 15.86
N GLY A 474 -6.56 -0.40 16.15
CA GLY A 474 -7.66 -1.09 15.49
C GLY A 474 -9.03 -0.76 16.10
N MET A 475 -9.96 -1.71 15.94
CA MET A 475 -11.30 -1.63 16.50
C MET A 475 -11.65 -2.93 17.20
N VAL A 476 -12.48 -2.82 18.24
CA VAL A 476 -13.06 -3.96 18.95
C VAL A 476 -14.49 -3.63 19.34
N ARG A 477 -15.37 -4.62 19.32
CA ARG A 477 -16.72 -4.46 19.88
C ARG A 477 -16.70 -4.76 21.37
N SER A 478 -17.34 -3.92 22.17
CA SER A 478 -17.59 -4.13 23.59
C SER A 478 -18.51 -5.34 23.83
N ALA A 479 -18.76 -5.71 25.09
CA ALA A 479 -19.61 -6.85 25.44
C ALA A 479 -21.05 -6.69 24.94
N ASN A 480 -21.54 -5.46 24.84
CA ASN A 480 -22.87 -5.12 24.32
C ASN A 480 -22.84 -4.54 22.89
N GLY A 481 -21.73 -4.67 22.17
CA GLY A 481 -21.64 -4.40 20.74
C GLY A 481 -21.20 -3.00 20.32
N GLU A 482 -20.89 -2.10 21.26
CA GLU A 482 -20.33 -0.76 21.00
C GLU A 482 -18.99 -0.90 20.26
N ARG A 483 -18.80 -0.18 19.15
CA ARG A 483 -17.55 -0.20 18.38
C ARG A 483 -16.58 0.79 18.99
N ILE A 484 -15.50 0.25 19.56
CA ILE A 484 -14.44 1.04 20.18
C ILE A 484 -13.24 1.08 19.26
N LEU A 485 -12.91 2.28 18.81
CA LEU A 485 -11.65 2.56 18.11
C LEU A 485 -10.55 2.75 19.14
N PHE A 486 -9.36 2.21 18.89
CA PHE A 486 -8.24 2.37 19.81
C PHE A 486 -6.88 2.41 19.12
N SER A 487 -5.93 3.02 19.82
CA SER A 487 -4.53 3.06 19.43
C SER A 487 -3.64 3.00 20.66
N ILE A 488 -2.65 2.10 20.63
CA ILE A 488 -1.68 1.86 21.70
C ILE A 488 -0.30 1.95 21.07
N LEU A 489 0.48 2.96 21.43
CA LEU A 489 1.87 3.14 21.01
C LEU A 489 2.77 3.12 22.25
N ALA A 490 3.73 2.20 22.28
CA ALA A 490 4.69 2.06 23.35
C ALA A 490 6.10 2.25 22.80
N ASN A 491 6.85 3.21 23.33
CA ASN A 491 8.22 3.53 22.94
C ASN A 491 9.15 3.39 24.16
N ASP A 492 10.45 3.27 23.91
CA ASP A 492 11.48 3.13 24.93
C ASP A 492 11.20 1.96 25.90
N VAL A 493 10.58 0.90 25.38
CA VAL A 493 10.21 -0.28 26.17
C VAL A 493 11.41 -1.21 26.34
N SER A 494 11.69 -1.59 27.59
CA SER A 494 12.73 -2.58 27.88
C SER A 494 12.43 -4.00 27.37
N SER A 495 11.17 -4.27 26.98
CA SER A 495 10.75 -5.55 26.40
C SER A 495 9.51 -5.37 25.53
N THR A 496 9.64 -5.63 24.23
CA THR A 496 8.51 -5.63 23.29
C THR A 496 7.48 -6.72 23.66
N GLY A 497 7.92 -7.89 24.13
CA GLY A 497 7.03 -8.94 24.65
C GLY A 497 6.24 -8.50 25.89
N GLY A 498 6.84 -7.65 26.75
CA GLY A 498 6.13 -7.00 27.86
C GLY A 498 5.06 -6.04 27.39
N ALA A 499 5.39 -5.14 26.45
CA ALA A 499 4.45 -4.20 25.87
C ALA A 499 3.26 -4.90 25.20
N LYS A 500 3.49 -6.00 24.47
CA LYS A 500 2.43 -6.81 23.85
C LYS A 500 1.43 -7.40 24.85
N ARG A 501 1.87 -7.75 26.06
CA ARG A 501 0.96 -8.21 27.13
C ARG A 501 0.08 -7.08 27.65
N ILE A 502 0.58 -5.85 27.68
CA ILE A 502 -0.22 -4.66 28.04
C ILE A 502 -1.24 -4.40 26.95
N GLU A 503 -0.82 -4.39 25.68
CA GLU A 503 -1.71 -4.27 24.53
C GLU A 503 -2.85 -5.30 24.58
N ASP A 504 -2.52 -6.57 24.85
CA ASP A 504 -3.52 -7.64 24.99
C ASP A 504 -4.49 -7.38 26.13
N ARG A 505 -4.00 -6.97 27.31
CA ARG A 505 -4.85 -6.65 28.46
C ARG A 505 -5.80 -5.50 28.16
N ILE A 506 -5.32 -4.45 27.49
CA ILE A 506 -6.17 -3.32 27.08
C ILE A 506 -7.23 -3.81 26.10
N GLY A 507 -6.85 -4.51 25.03
CA GLY A 507 -7.78 -5.03 24.02
C GLY A 507 -8.86 -5.94 24.63
N ILE A 508 -8.49 -6.81 25.56
CA ILE A 508 -9.43 -7.68 26.29
C ILE A 508 -10.38 -6.86 27.17
N ARG A 509 -9.90 -5.82 27.86
CA ARG A 509 -10.73 -4.96 28.71
C ARG A 509 -11.72 -4.15 27.88
N LEU A 510 -11.30 -3.61 26.74
CA LEU A 510 -12.20 -2.94 25.79
C LEU A 510 -13.25 -3.92 25.24
N ALA A 511 -12.87 -5.15 24.89
CA ALA A 511 -13.80 -6.18 24.44
C ALA A 511 -14.82 -6.61 25.51
N SER A 512 -14.46 -6.50 26.79
CA SER A 512 -15.31 -6.88 27.92
C SER A 512 -16.09 -5.69 28.50
N PHE A 513 -15.89 -4.49 27.96
CA PHE A 513 -16.53 -3.28 28.45
C PHE A 513 -18.04 -3.32 28.23
N GLU A 514 -18.79 -2.70 29.13
CA GLU A 514 -20.24 -2.58 29.04
C GLU A 514 -20.67 -1.24 29.62
N ARG A 515 -21.59 -0.56 28.94
CA ARG A 515 -22.33 0.61 29.42
C ARG A 515 -23.63 0.77 28.64
N PRO A 516 -24.65 1.45 29.16
CA PRO A 516 -25.78 1.87 28.34
C PRO A 516 -25.33 2.79 27.21
N PHE A 517 -25.65 2.45 25.95
CA PHE A 517 -25.51 3.34 24.81
C PHE A 517 -26.65 3.09 23.82
N THR A 518 -27.05 4.14 23.11
CA THR A 518 -27.96 4.01 21.97
C THR A 518 -27.14 4.05 20.69
N ILE A 519 -27.38 3.10 19.78
CA ILE A 519 -26.93 3.25 18.40
C ILE A 519 -27.74 4.42 17.83
N SER A 520 -27.13 5.61 17.77
CA SER A 520 -27.69 6.68 16.95
C SER A 520 -27.65 6.16 15.52
N ALA A 521 -28.81 5.80 14.98
CA ALA A 521 -28.90 5.43 13.58
C ALA A 521 -28.34 6.61 12.77
N PRO A 522 -27.36 6.42 11.87
CA PRO A 522 -27.11 7.44 10.87
C PRO A 522 -28.42 7.59 10.11
N GLY A 523 -28.96 8.81 10.08
CA GLY A 523 -30.10 9.17 9.25
C GLY A 523 -29.75 8.99 7.78
N ILE A 524 -29.82 7.76 7.30
CA ILE A 524 -30.04 7.40 5.91
C ILE A 524 -31.26 6.49 5.96
N ALA A 525 -32.43 7.08 5.67
CA ALA A 525 -33.58 6.29 5.29
C ALA A 525 -33.17 5.49 4.05
N ILE A 526 -32.90 4.20 4.22
CA ILE A 526 -32.91 3.27 3.11
C ILE A 526 -34.39 3.19 2.69
N PRO A 527 -34.80 3.67 1.50
CA PRO A 527 -36.16 3.46 1.05
C PRO A 527 -36.43 1.95 1.05
N PRO A 528 -37.62 1.49 1.47
CA PRO A 528 -37.95 0.07 1.38
C PRO A 528 -37.73 -0.36 -0.07
N THR A 529 -36.86 -1.35 -0.25
CA THR A 529 -36.61 -1.97 -1.55
C THR A 529 -37.98 -2.39 -2.11
N PRO A 530 -38.40 -1.91 -3.29
CA PRO A 530 -39.60 -2.47 -3.90
C PRO A 530 -39.36 -3.97 -4.06
N LEU A 531 -40.33 -4.78 -3.62
CA LEU A 531 -40.34 -6.21 -3.88
C LEU A 531 -39.99 -6.42 -5.36
N PRO A 532 -38.97 -7.23 -5.71
CA PRO A 532 -38.67 -7.48 -7.09
C PRO A 532 -39.92 -8.09 -7.74
N ALA A 533 -40.40 -7.43 -8.80
CA ALA A 533 -41.39 -8.00 -9.68
C ALA A 533 -40.89 -9.38 -10.16
N PRO A 534 -41.78 -10.37 -10.37
CA PRO A 534 -41.39 -11.71 -10.77
C PRO A 534 -40.52 -11.66 -12.03
N VAL A 535 -39.25 -12.03 -11.89
CA VAL A 535 -38.29 -12.05 -12.99
C VAL A 535 -38.57 -13.31 -13.82
N THR A 536 -39.09 -13.13 -15.03
CA THR A 536 -39.09 -14.20 -16.03
C THR A 536 -37.65 -14.53 -16.40
N VAL A 537 -37.20 -15.72 -16.02
CA VAL A 537 -35.88 -16.25 -16.34
C VAL A 537 -35.96 -16.91 -17.71
N SER A 538 -35.29 -16.34 -18.71
CA SER A 538 -35.03 -17.04 -19.97
C SER A 538 -33.72 -17.82 -19.85
N THR A 539 -33.67 -19.02 -20.44
CA THR A 539 -32.48 -19.87 -20.46
C THR A 539 -31.89 -19.95 -21.87
N HIS A 540 -30.57 -20.13 -21.95
CA HIS A 540 -29.87 -20.45 -23.21
C HIS A 540 -29.08 -21.74 -23.05
N THR A 541 -29.36 -22.72 -23.91
CA THR A 541 -28.56 -23.96 -23.98
C THR A 541 -27.33 -23.72 -24.85
N VAL A 542 -26.15 -23.85 -24.24
CA VAL A 542 -24.84 -23.65 -24.90
C VAL A 542 -24.69 -24.60 -26.08
N ARG A 543 -24.38 -24.06 -27.26
CA ARG A 543 -24.11 -24.85 -28.48
C ARG A 543 -22.62 -25.17 -28.63
N PRO A 544 -22.24 -26.21 -29.38
CA PRO A 544 -20.83 -26.49 -29.71
C PRO A 544 -20.10 -25.24 -30.23
N GLY A 545 -18.98 -24.89 -29.61
CA GLY A 545 -18.14 -23.75 -29.98
C GLY A 545 -18.55 -22.39 -29.37
N GLU A 546 -19.63 -22.29 -28.60
CA GLU A 546 -19.99 -21.06 -27.90
C GLU A 546 -19.22 -20.88 -26.59
N ASN A 547 -18.89 -19.63 -26.26
CA ASN A 547 -18.35 -19.24 -24.97
C ASN A 547 -19.19 -18.11 -24.36
N LEU A 548 -19.01 -17.85 -23.06
CA LEU A 548 -19.79 -16.84 -22.32
C LEU A 548 -19.72 -15.45 -22.97
N THR A 549 -18.59 -15.07 -23.57
CA THR A 549 -18.43 -13.78 -24.25
C THR A 549 -19.29 -13.67 -25.51
N VAL A 550 -19.36 -14.74 -26.32
CA VAL A 550 -20.20 -14.80 -27.52
C VAL A 550 -21.68 -14.77 -27.15
N ILE A 551 -22.06 -15.51 -26.11
CA ILE A 551 -23.45 -15.58 -25.63
C ILE A 551 -23.87 -14.24 -25.02
N ALA A 552 -23.04 -13.63 -24.16
CA ALA A 552 -23.28 -12.30 -23.60
C ALA A 552 -23.50 -11.26 -24.70
N ARG A 553 -22.66 -11.28 -25.74
CA ARG A 553 -22.79 -10.38 -26.91
C ARG A 553 -24.07 -10.63 -27.69
N ARG A 554 -24.47 -11.90 -27.90
CA ARG A 554 -25.71 -12.25 -28.63
C ARG A 554 -26.94 -11.66 -27.95
N TYR A 555 -26.99 -11.71 -26.62
CA TYR A 555 -28.15 -11.26 -25.85
C TYR A 555 -28.04 -9.81 -25.35
N GLY A 556 -26.97 -9.09 -25.71
CA GLY A 556 -26.78 -7.69 -25.28
C GLY A 556 -26.53 -7.56 -23.77
N ILE A 557 -26.02 -8.60 -23.12
CA ILE A 557 -25.76 -8.66 -21.68
C ILE A 557 -24.24 -8.49 -21.45
N THR A 558 -23.83 -7.87 -20.35
CA THR A 558 -22.40 -7.80 -20.01
C THR A 558 -21.90 -9.17 -19.56
N LEU A 559 -20.62 -9.48 -19.83
CA LEU A 559 -20.03 -10.75 -19.35
C LEU A 559 -20.09 -10.87 -17.82
N GLY A 560 -19.94 -9.73 -17.11
CA GLY A 560 -20.10 -9.67 -15.66
C GLY A 560 -21.51 -10.03 -15.19
N ALA A 561 -22.56 -9.48 -15.82
CA ALA A 561 -23.94 -9.81 -15.49
C ALA A 561 -24.29 -11.26 -15.80
N LEU A 562 -23.82 -11.79 -16.93
CA LEU A 562 -24.03 -13.19 -17.29
C LEU A 562 -23.29 -14.15 -16.33
N THR A 563 -22.08 -13.79 -15.90
CA THR A 563 -21.32 -14.59 -14.92
C THR A 563 -21.96 -14.53 -13.53
N ALA A 564 -22.42 -13.35 -13.10
CA ALA A 564 -23.11 -13.16 -11.82
C ALA A 564 -24.44 -13.93 -11.75
N ALA A 565 -25.16 -14.03 -12.86
CA ALA A 565 -26.38 -14.84 -12.96
C ALA A 565 -26.12 -16.35 -12.94
N ASN A 566 -24.87 -16.80 -13.19
CA ASN A 566 -24.50 -18.20 -13.26
C ASN A 566 -23.29 -18.55 -12.36
N PRO A 567 -23.35 -18.28 -11.04
CA PRO A 567 -22.18 -18.32 -10.15
C PRO A 567 -21.60 -19.73 -9.93
N ARG A 568 -22.33 -20.77 -10.33
CA ARG A 568 -21.91 -22.18 -10.23
C ARG A 568 -21.20 -22.69 -11.48
N LEU A 569 -21.15 -21.91 -12.55
CA LEU A 569 -20.49 -22.31 -13.80
C LEU A 569 -19.07 -21.78 -13.84
N SER A 570 -18.11 -22.66 -14.13
CA SER A 570 -16.74 -22.26 -14.37
C SER A 570 -16.59 -21.66 -15.77
N PRO A 571 -16.10 -20.42 -15.92
CA PRO A 571 -15.89 -19.80 -17.24
C PRO A 571 -14.92 -20.57 -18.14
N ARG A 572 -14.10 -21.47 -17.55
CA ARG A 572 -13.10 -22.29 -18.24
C ARG A 572 -13.61 -23.66 -18.69
N ARG A 573 -14.86 -24.04 -18.39
CA ARG A 573 -15.44 -25.36 -18.73
C ARG A 573 -16.92 -25.26 -19.12
N LEU A 574 -17.24 -24.46 -20.13
CA LEU A 574 -18.59 -24.38 -20.68
C LEU A 574 -18.81 -25.54 -21.67
N MET A 575 -19.58 -26.56 -21.29
CA MET A 575 -19.86 -27.72 -22.15
C MET A 575 -21.11 -27.49 -23.01
N PRO A 576 -21.12 -27.92 -24.28
CA PRO A 576 -22.34 -27.93 -25.08
C PRO A 576 -23.47 -28.68 -24.37
N GLY A 577 -24.68 -28.15 -24.39
CA GLY A 577 -25.84 -28.65 -23.63
C GLY A 577 -26.00 -28.04 -22.24
N THR A 578 -25.04 -27.24 -21.75
CA THR A 578 -25.17 -26.53 -20.47
C THR A 578 -26.25 -25.45 -20.59
N GLU A 579 -27.22 -25.41 -19.67
CA GLU A 579 -28.18 -24.31 -19.59
C GLU A 579 -27.61 -23.12 -18.84
N LEU A 580 -27.70 -21.94 -19.45
CA LEU A 580 -27.33 -20.65 -18.86
C LEU A 580 -28.57 -19.86 -18.51
N LEU A 581 -28.60 -19.31 -17.30
CA LEU A 581 -29.57 -18.31 -16.89
C LEU A 581 -29.22 -16.99 -17.56
N LEU A 582 -30.13 -16.47 -18.39
CA LEU A 582 -30.00 -15.14 -18.95
C LEU A 582 -30.67 -14.15 -18.00
N PRO A 583 -29.93 -13.22 -17.37
CA PRO A 583 -30.58 -12.15 -16.63
C PRO A 583 -31.34 -11.29 -17.63
N SER A 584 -32.63 -11.00 -17.36
CA SER A 584 -33.42 -10.08 -18.17
C SER A 584 -32.81 -8.68 -18.05
N ALA A 585 -31.93 -8.31 -18.98
CA ALA A 585 -31.40 -6.97 -19.05
C ALA A 585 -32.55 -6.03 -19.40
N ALA A 586 -32.72 -4.98 -18.59
CA ALA A 586 -33.50 -3.82 -18.98
C ALA A 586 -33.05 -3.40 -20.38
N LEU A 587 -33.97 -3.48 -21.34
CA LEU A 587 -33.91 -2.76 -22.60
C LEU A 587 -33.92 -1.27 -22.26
N VAL A 588 -32.76 -0.69 -21.98
CA VAL A 588 -32.64 0.76 -21.84
C VAL A 588 -32.37 1.31 -23.23
N ASP A 589 -33.35 2.05 -23.73
CA ASP A 589 -33.27 2.81 -24.98
C ASP A 589 -32.00 3.68 -24.94
N VAL A 590 -31.04 3.38 -25.83
CA VAL A 590 -29.73 4.03 -25.81
C VAL A 590 -29.89 5.40 -26.43
N GLN A 591 -29.96 6.45 -25.60
CA GLN A 591 -29.88 7.82 -26.10
C GLN A 591 -28.54 7.98 -26.82
N THR A 592 -28.58 8.21 -28.14
CA THR A 592 -27.39 8.49 -28.95
C THR A 592 -27.34 9.96 -29.33
N HIS A 593 -26.20 10.59 -29.13
CA HIS A 593 -25.89 11.94 -29.59
C HIS A 593 -25.10 11.89 -30.90
N ARG A 594 -25.33 12.85 -31.80
CA ARG A 594 -24.62 12.96 -33.08
C ARG A 594 -23.72 14.19 -33.05
N VAL A 595 -22.41 13.97 -33.11
CA VAL A 595 -21.37 15.00 -32.93
C VAL A 595 -21.56 16.14 -33.93
N ARG A 596 -21.58 17.37 -33.43
CA ARG A 596 -21.65 18.63 -34.17
C ARG A 596 -20.27 19.27 -34.28
N ALA A 597 -20.13 20.25 -35.18
CA ALA A 597 -18.88 20.98 -35.35
C ALA A 597 -18.43 21.62 -34.03
N GLY A 598 -17.20 21.35 -33.61
CA GLY A 598 -16.60 21.89 -32.38
C GLY A 598 -16.87 21.10 -31.09
N GLU A 599 -17.63 20.00 -31.15
CA GLU A 599 -17.89 19.16 -29.97
C GLU A 599 -16.78 18.13 -29.73
N ASN A 600 -16.45 17.92 -28.46
CA ASN A 600 -15.60 16.82 -27.98
C ASN A 600 -16.31 16.10 -26.82
N PHE A 601 -15.76 14.99 -26.33
CA PHE A 601 -16.38 14.23 -25.24
C PHE A 601 -16.58 15.05 -23.96
N SER A 602 -15.73 16.03 -23.67
CA SER A 602 -15.91 16.90 -22.50
C SER A 602 -17.09 17.84 -22.66
N VAL A 603 -17.34 18.35 -23.88
CA VAL A 603 -18.52 19.17 -24.20
C VAL A 603 -19.78 18.31 -24.12
N ILE A 604 -19.78 17.15 -24.78
CA ILE A 604 -20.91 16.22 -24.80
C ILE A 604 -21.24 15.73 -23.39
N ALA A 605 -20.24 15.34 -22.59
CA ALA A 605 -20.43 14.89 -21.21
C ALA A 605 -21.12 15.96 -20.35
N ARG A 606 -20.70 17.23 -20.51
CA ARG A 606 -21.31 18.37 -19.82
C ARG A 606 -22.74 18.63 -20.29
N THR A 607 -23.00 18.55 -21.59
CA THR A 607 -24.35 18.72 -22.18
C THR A 607 -25.35 17.72 -21.61
N TYR A 608 -24.90 16.48 -21.35
CA TYR A 608 -25.77 15.40 -20.86
C TYR A 608 -25.66 15.16 -19.35
N GLY A 609 -24.89 15.96 -18.61
CA GLY A 609 -24.75 15.80 -17.16
C GLY A 609 -24.12 14.47 -16.72
N VAL A 610 -23.25 13.89 -17.56
CA VAL A 610 -22.55 12.61 -17.27
C VAL A 610 -21.07 12.85 -17.04
N SER A 611 -20.41 11.94 -16.32
CA SER A 611 -18.95 12.02 -16.16
C SER A 611 -18.25 11.74 -17.49
N LEU A 612 -17.14 12.45 -17.76
CA LEU A 612 -16.30 12.20 -18.94
C LEU A 612 -15.86 10.72 -19.00
N ASN A 613 -15.51 10.14 -17.85
CA ASN A 613 -15.12 8.74 -17.76
C ASN A 613 -16.29 7.79 -18.07
N GLY A 614 -17.50 8.10 -17.61
CA GLY A 614 -18.70 7.35 -17.95
C GLY A 614 -19.00 7.37 -19.45
N LEU A 615 -18.84 8.54 -20.09
CA LEU A 615 -19.03 8.69 -21.52
C LEU A 615 -17.97 7.94 -22.34
N ILE A 616 -16.71 7.94 -21.90
CA ILE A 616 -15.62 7.16 -22.52
C ILE A 616 -15.91 5.66 -22.40
N THR A 617 -16.31 5.20 -21.21
CA THR A 617 -16.61 3.79 -20.95
C THR A 617 -17.79 3.29 -21.79
N ALA A 618 -18.80 4.13 -22.02
CA ALA A 618 -19.94 3.80 -22.87
C ALA A 618 -19.59 3.73 -24.37
N ASN A 619 -18.43 4.25 -24.78
CA ASN A 619 -17.99 4.37 -26.17
C ASN A 619 -16.55 3.87 -26.37
N PRO A 620 -16.24 2.60 -26.06
CA PRO A 620 -14.87 2.08 -26.06
C PRO A 620 -14.18 2.07 -27.45
N ASN A 621 -14.97 2.23 -28.52
CA ASN A 621 -14.49 2.23 -29.90
C ASN A 621 -14.28 3.64 -30.49
N LEU A 622 -14.50 4.69 -29.69
CA LEU A 622 -14.36 6.08 -30.14
C LEU A 622 -13.14 6.71 -29.49
N ASP A 623 -12.32 7.41 -30.28
CA ASP A 623 -11.22 8.24 -29.76
C ASP A 623 -11.79 9.59 -29.29
N PRO A 624 -11.74 9.91 -27.98
CA PRO A 624 -12.27 11.16 -27.42
C PRO A 624 -11.65 12.44 -28.01
N ARG A 625 -10.48 12.31 -28.65
CA ARG A 625 -9.70 13.41 -29.24
C ARG A 625 -9.90 13.56 -30.75
N ARG A 626 -10.60 12.63 -31.40
CA ARG A 626 -10.75 12.58 -32.87
C ARG A 626 -12.18 12.26 -33.29
N LEU A 627 -13.15 12.95 -32.70
CA LEU A 627 -14.54 12.82 -33.11
C LEU A 627 -14.79 13.48 -34.46
N GLN A 628 -15.49 12.77 -35.34
CA GLN A 628 -15.92 13.30 -36.63
C GLN A 628 -17.33 13.87 -36.53
N ILE A 629 -17.58 14.96 -37.24
CA ILE A 629 -18.92 15.54 -37.37
C ILE A 629 -19.86 14.45 -37.94
N GLY A 630 -21.00 14.25 -37.29
CA GLY A 630 -21.97 13.23 -37.68
C GLY A 630 -21.77 11.86 -37.00
N GLN A 631 -20.67 11.66 -36.28
CA GLN A 631 -20.37 10.41 -35.55
C GLN A 631 -21.33 10.24 -34.37
N ARG A 632 -21.77 9.00 -34.11
CA ARG A 632 -22.74 8.70 -33.04
C ARG A 632 -22.02 8.34 -31.74
N VAL A 633 -22.35 9.03 -30.66
CA VAL A 633 -21.85 8.81 -29.29
C VAL A 633 -23.01 8.29 -28.43
N ARG A 634 -22.80 7.19 -27.72
CA ARG A 634 -23.75 6.62 -26.76
C ARG A 634 -23.70 7.42 -25.47
N ILE A 635 -24.85 7.90 -25.01
CA ILE A 635 -24.93 8.62 -23.74
C ILE A 635 -25.31 7.61 -22.65
N PRO A 636 -24.46 7.39 -21.63
CA PRO A 636 -24.84 6.53 -20.51
C PRO A 636 -25.95 7.20 -19.69
N ALA A 637 -26.88 6.41 -19.15
CA ALA A 637 -27.85 6.93 -18.18
C ALA A 637 -27.10 7.41 -16.92
N GLY A 638 -27.23 8.68 -16.58
CA GLY A 638 -26.44 9.32 -15.52
C GLY A 638 -26.86 8.88 -14.12
N ALA A 639 -25.88 8.54 -13.28
CA ALA A 639 -25.99 8.69 -11.84
C ALA A 639 -25.58 10.13 -11.50
N GLY A 640 -26.55 10.95 -11.09
CA GLY A 640 -26.30 12.25 -10.45
C GLY A 640 -25.79 12.07 -9.03
#